data_AF-A0A9P5C6Q8-F1
#
_entry.id   AF-A0A9P5C6Q8-F1
#
_cell.length_a   1.000
_cell.length_b   1.000
_cell.length_c   1.000
_cell.angle_alpha   90.00
_cell.angle_beta   90.00
_cell.angle_gamma   90.00
#
_symmetry.space_group_name_H-M   'P 1'
#
loop_
_entity.id
_entity.type
_entity.pdbx_description
1 polymer ?
#
loop_
_entity_poly.entity_id
_entity_poly.type
_entity_poly.pdbx_seq_one_letter_code
_entity_poly.pdbx_strand_id
1 'polypeptide(L)'
;MADQTNRPHRKGKEKKAHSGGPNPKAFAYAAPGRLAKQGARSQDVKEKRLHVPLVDRLPEEAPPIIVAVVGPSGVGKTTLIKSLIRRYTKQTLSSPSGPLTVVTSKRRRLTFIECPSDSLASMIDIAKVVDICLLMIDGNYGFEMETMEFLNVLSSSGMPGNVFGILTHLDLFRKQETLKLQKKRLKHRFWSELYQGAKLFYLSGVVNGRYPDREIMNLSRFLSVMKNPRPLVWRNSHPYCLADRFLDITPPTDIEQNPKCDRTIALYGYLRGTNFPAGGSRVHIPGVGDLTVTSTEALPDPCPTPYFEKQAEKITGKKKRTRLGEKQKILYAPMSDVGGVLVDKDAVYIDVKTNTFNADEEPDQERGLGEQMMIGLQGGRKLLGEDDRGFRLFSGGELVNNQNIDDDEDTGNTGRRSQRKARAADADEIDDADLDDIDSDDDELQRDHSGDEDDEDDTGFLDTNGTSMRKPRMTRKEEKDDAAEEVAFADSDSDLGSISGEEPDLSDLENGDYDSEEDEDDDDDGALNWKANLRENAAKMHGRKRPYRIAELGKLMYNLEISPEDVIMKWKGDAEEEDIEADDDDDGFFKKSKAQDANNEDRYIARFNYDELAKKWEDEENIAALKTRFAGGHMSGKDGDGEDDDFEGFDGDGGDDEGDGEFEDLETGEKFGGDEPNTEAEAEADDIEAEREKNAKRKEELKLRFEEEDREGFMNDKADARKEGGQEEEFGEDDWYDAQKALLKKQLDINRAEFDQLDEASRQRVEGHKAGTYARIVLENVPCEFSVNFNPRFPVLIGGLTPTEERFGFVQIRIKRHRWHKKILKTNDPLIFSLGWRRFQTTPIYSISDSRTRNRMLKYTPEHMHCFGTFYGPLVAPNTGFCCVQSLSNKTPGFRISATGVVLNVDESTEIVKKLKLTGHPYKIFKNTAFIKDMFKTSLEIAKFEGASIRTVSGVRGQIKRALSKPEGNFRATFEDKILMSDIVFLRAWYPIKPRRFYAAVTNLLVPPTAEDKEAGESTSWQGMRLTGAVRAELNLPTPSIKNSAYRPVEREERKFNPLRVPRKLAAELPFKSQIAQMKPQKKETYLQKRAVVLGGEEKKARRLMNQVMAIRNEKVEKRRAKQEERKQPYKKRIEENKEMKEAREKREKQEYWQREGKKRHHQGDGESGRGGGGKRRK
;
A
#
# COMPACT_ATOMS: atom_id res chain seq x y z
N MET A 1 -57.40 -79.33 -31.35
CA MET A 1 -58.41 -78.34 -30.95
C MET A 1 -57.80 -77.47 -29.88
N ALA A 2 -58.13 -76.16 -29.88
CA ALA A 2 -57.70 -75.13 -28.92
C ALA A 2 -56.17 -74.92 -28.71
N ASP A 3 -55.62 -73.71 -28.70
CA ASP A 3 -56.15 -72.42 -29.16
C ASP A 3 -55.00 -71.54 -29.66
N GLN A 4 -55.22 -70.74 -30.72
CA GLN A 4 -54.21 -69.80 -31.25
C GLN A 4 -54.40 -68.39 -30.68
N THR A 5 -53.83 -68.12 -29.51
CA THR A 5 -53.73 -66.74 -29.00
C THR A 5 -52.44 -66.07 -29.49
N ASN A 6 -52.52 -65.40 -30.65
CA ASN A 6 -51.40 -64.60 -31.17
C ASN A 6 -51.06 -63.45 -30.21
N ARG A 7 -49.96 -63.56 -29.47
CA ARG A 7 -49.47 -62.47 -28.60
C ARG A 7 -48.94 -61.32 -29.48
N PRO A 8 -49.30 -60.06 -29.18
CA PRO A 8 -48.90 -58.92 -30.00
C PRO A 8 -47.38 -58.72 -29.98
N HIS A 9 -46.88 -58.10 -31.05
CA HIS A 9 -45.47 -57.76 -31.19
C HIS A 9 -45.03 -56.78 -30.09
N ARG A 10 -43.75 -56.89 -29.71
CA ARG A 10 -43.08 -56.09 -28.69
C ARG A 10 -43.37 -54.59 -28.89
N LYS A 11 -43.95 -53.92 -27.87
CA LYS A 11 -44.12 -52.45 -27.89
C LYS A 11 -42.80 -51.79 -28.28
N GLY A 12 -42.87 -50.83 -29.22
CA GLY A 12 -41.71 -50.08 -29.67
C GLY A 12 -41.02 -49.41 -28.48
N LYS A 13 -39.69 -49.48 -28.44
CA LYS A 13 -38.92 -48.80 -27.39
C LYS A 13 -39.08 -47.30 -27.60
N GLU A 14 -39.74 -46.63 -26.66
CA GLU A 14 -39.92 -45.17 -26.70
C GLU A 14 -38.57 -44.48 -26.89
N LYS A 15 -38.46 -43.73 -27.99
CA LYS A 15 -37.36 -42.80 -28.18
C LYS A 15 -37.62 -41.67 -27.17
N LYS A 16 -36.62 -41.30 -26.37
CA LYS A 16 -36.71 -40.07 -25.57
C LYS A 16 -37.12 -38.94 -26.50
N ALA A 17 -38.24 -38.27 -26.19
CA ALA A 17 -38.67 -37.09 -26.89
C ALA A 17 -37.57 -36.02 -26.83
N HIS A 18 -37.58 -35.10 -27.80
CA HIS A 18 -36.71 -33.95 -27.71
C HIS A 18 -37.23 -33.05 -26.59
N SER A 19 -36.45 -32.86 -25.51
CA SER A 19 -36.69 -31.76 -24.57
C SER A 19 -36.67 -30.45 -25.37
N GLY A 20 -37.66 -29.57 -25.19
CA GLY A 20 -38.02 -28.51 -26.14
C GLY A 20 -36.95 -27.44 -26.47
N GLY A 21 -35.77 -27.50 -25.87
CA GLY A 21 -34.62 -26.68 -26.25
C GLY A 21 -33.91 -27.13 -27.54
N PRO A 22 -32.83 -26.43 -27.95
CA PRO A 22 -32.14 -26.65 -29.22
C PRO A 22 -31.46 -28.02 -29.33
N ASN A 23 -31.32 -28.56 -30.55
CA ASN A 23 -30.81 -29.91 -30.78
C ASN A 23 -29.30 -30.06 -30.50
N PRO A 24 -28.87 -30.74 -29.41
CA PRO A 24 -27.45 -30.80 -29.02
C PRO A 24 -26.58 -31.62 -29.98
N LYS A 25 -27.18 -32.37 -30.93
CA LYS A 25 -26.43 -33.02 -32.02
C LYS A 25 -26.20 -32.12 -33.23
N ALA A 26 -27.02 -31.08 -33.41
CA ALA A 26 -26.82 -30.07 -34.44
C ALA A 26 -25.71 -29.08 -34.02
N PHE A 27 -25.68 -28.69 -32.74
CA PHE A 27 -24.64 -27.83 -32.16
C PHE A 27 -23.34 -28.57 -31.79
N ALA A 28 -23.05 -29.71 -32.44
CA ALA A 28 -21.85 -30.50 -32.20
C ALA A 28 -20.64 -29.97 -32.98
N TYR A 29 -19.52 -29.73 -32.31
CA TYR A 29 -18.32 -29.17 -32.93
C TYR A 29 -17.63 -30.13 -33.90
N ALA A 30 -17.32 -29.67 -35.11
CA ALA A 30 -16.67 -30.48 -36.16
C ALA A 30 -15.25 -30.97 -35.83
N ALA A 31 -14.56 -30.38 -34.85
CA ALA A 31 -13.17 -30.69 -34.50
C ALA A 31 -12.94 -30.76 -32.97
N PRO A 32 -13.56 -31.71 -32.25
CA PRO A 32 -13.60 -31.71 -30.79
C PRO A 32 -12.19 -31.81 -30.16
N GLY A 33 -11.27 -32.57 -30.76
CA GLY A 33 -9.88 -32.67 -30.29
C GLY A 33 -9.03 -31.40 -30.49
N ARG A 34 -9.43 -30.50 -31.41
CA ARG A 34 -8.84 -29.15 -31.55
C ARG A 34 -9.46 -28.21 -30.52
N LEU A 35 -10.79 -28.24 -30.37
CA LEU A 35 -11.49 -27.43 -29.38
C LEU A 35 -11.03 -27.73 -27.95
N ALA A 36 -10.90 -29.00 -27.56
CA ALA A 36 -10.42 -29.38 -26.23
C ALA A 36 -9.01 -28.83 -25.93
N LYS A 37 -8.09 -28.89 -26.92
CA LYS A 37 -6.75 -28.29 -26.79
C LYS A 37 -6.78 -26.77 -26.72
N GLN A 38 -7.72 -26.13 -27.42
CA GLN A 38 -7.91 -24.68 -27.40
C GLN A 38 -8.55 -24.20 -26.10
N GLY A 39 -9.55 -24.92 -25.59
CA GLY A 39 -10.24 -24.67 -24.31
C GLY A 39 -9.29 -24.83 -23.13
N ALA A 40 -8.58 -25.96 -23.04
CA ALA A 40 -7.55 -26.15 -22.02
C ALA A 40 -6.49 -25.02 -22.09
N ARG A 41 -5.99 -24.68 -23.29
CA ARG A 41 -5.04 -23.57 -23.48
C ARG A 41 -5.63 -22.20 -23.12
N SER A 42 -6.93 -21.95 -23.31
CA SER A 42 -7.56 -20.67 -22.97
C SER A 42 -7.79 -20.57 -21.46
N GLN A 43 -8.19 -21.65 -20.78
CA GLN A 43 -8.25 -21.75 -19.33
C GLN A 43 -6.86 -21.55 -18.71
N ASP A 44 -5.84 -22.26 -19.21
CA ASP A 44 -4.42 -22.06 -18.88
C ASP A 44 -3.96 -20.59 -19.01
N VAL A 45 -4.55 -19.81 -19.91
CA VAL A 45 -4.19 -18.40 -20.14
C VAL A 45 -5.07 -17.44 -19.34
N LYS A 46 -6.31 -17.81 -19.01
CA LYS A 46 -7.21 -17.10 -18.09
C LYS A 46 -6.68 -17.17 -16.65
N GLU A 47 -6.44 -18.37 -16.14
CA GLU A 47 -5.83 -18.65 -14.82
C GLU A 47 -4.55 -17.81 -14.61
N LYS A 48 -3.68 -17.73 -15.62
CA LYS A 48 -2.42 -16.96 -15.56
C LYS A 48 -2.59 -15.43 -15.64
N ARG A 49 -3.80 -14.91 -15.87
CA ARG A 49 -4.19 -13.49 -15.74
C ARG A 49 -4.84 -13.17 -14.40
N LEU A 50 -5.42 -14.17 -13.72
CA LEU A 50 -5.99 -14.00 -12.39
C LEU A 50 -4.87 -13.69 -11.40
N HIS A 51 -5.04 -12.61 -10.64
CA HIS A 51 -4.12 -12.15 -9.60
C HIS A 51 -4.94 -11.77 -8.36
N VAL A 52 -4.30 -11.58 -7.21
CA VAL A 52 -5.00 -11.01 -6.04
C VAL A 52 -5.51 -9.61 -6.40
N PRO A 53 -6.82 -9.31 -6.29
CA PRO A 53 -7.33 -7.95 -6.48
C PRO A 53 -6.76 -7.05 -5.38
N LEU A 54 -6.21 -5.91 -5.78
CA LEU A 54 -5.61 -4.91 -4.89
C LEU A 54 -6.02 -3.52 -5.37
N VAL A 55 -6.30 -2.62 -4.43
CA VAL A 55 -6.64 -1.22 -4.73
C VAL A 55 -5.45 -0.53 -5.39
N ASP A 56 -5.64 -0.02 -6.61
CA ASP A 56 -4.68 0.90 -7.24
C ASP A 56 -5.07 2.33 -6.83
N ARG A 57 -4.20 3.00 -6.05
CA ARG A 57 -4.41 4.37 -5.56
C ARG A 57 -3.66 5.42 -6.40
N LEU A 58 -3.33 5.09 -7.64
CA LEU A 58 -2.65 6.02 -8.55
C LEU A 58 -3.61 7.12 -9.03
N PRO A 59 -3.34 8.42 -8.78
CA PRO A 59 -4.17 9.53 -9.24
C PRO A 59 -4.08 9.72 -10.76
N GLU A 60 -5.01 10.50 -11.34
CA GLU A 60 -4.99 10.81 -12.79
C GLU A 60 -3.70 11.49 -13.23
N GLU A 61 -3.23 12.47 -12.45
CA GLU A 61 -1.89 13.03 -12.60
C GLU A 61 -0.89 12.26 -11.72
N ALA A 62 -0.42 11.14 -12.26
CA ALA A 62 0.50 10.27 -11.54
C ALA A 62 1.86 10.96 -11.24
N PRO A 63 2.41 10.81 -10.01
CA PRO A 63 3.76 11.32 -9.69
C PRO A 63 4.86 10.68 -10.56
N PRO A 64 6.01 11.35 -10.74
CA PRO A 64 7.04 10.89 -11.68
C PRO A 64 7.65 9.56 -11.23
N ILE A 65 7.56 8.53 -12.08
CA ILE A 65 7.88 7.14 -11.72
C ILE A 65 9.36 7.02 -11.32
N ILE A 66 9.66 6.41 -10.17
CA ILE A 66 11.04 6.35 -9.64
C ILE A 66 11.85 5.28 -10.37
N VAL A 67 12.92 5.70 -11.04
CA VAL A 67 13.88 4.86 -11.78
C VAL A 67 15.24 4.91 -11.10
N ALA A 68 15.57 3.92 -10.27
CA ALA A 68 16.91 3.85 -9.68
C ALA A 68 17.90 3.15 -10.60
N VAL A 69 19.08 3.76 -10.74
CA VAL A 69 20.27 3.14 -11.32
C VAL A 69 21.10 2.55 -10.19
N VAL A 70 21.19 1.22 -10.15
CA VAL A 70 21.80 0.47 -9.05
C VAL A 70 22.83 -0.49 -9.57
N GLY A 71 24.01 -0.53 -8.95
CA GLY A 71 25.13 -1.36 -9.36
C GLY A 71 26.37 -1.06 -8.54
N PRO A 72 27.44 -1.86 -8.70
CA PRO A 72 28.64 -1.77 -7.89
C PRO A 72 29.43 -0.49 -8.18
N SER A 73 30.46 -0.24 -7.36
CA SER A 73 31.43 0.83 -7.59
C SER A 73 32.07 0.69 -8.99
N GLY A 74 32.18 1.79 -9.74
CA GLY A 74 32.88 1.82 -11.03
C GLY A 74 32.11 1.29 -12.26
N VAL A 75 30.91 0.72 -12.12
CA VAL A 75 30.17 0.06 -13.24
C VAL A 75 29.62 1.00 -14.33
N GLY A 76 29.70 2.33 -14.13
CA GLY A 76 29.18 3.34 -15.06
C GLY A 76 27.78 3.90 -14.76
N LYS A 77 27.37 3.94 -13.49
CA LYS A 77 26.05 4.48 -13.06
C LYS A 77 25.81 5.91 -13.54
N THR A 78 26.75 6.79 -13.22
CA THR A 78 26.68 8.22 -13.54
C THR A 78 26.74 8.49 -15.05
N THR A 79 27.52 7.72 -15.81
CA THR A 79 27.58 7.82 -17.29
C THR A 79 26.31 7.33 -17.96
N LEU A 80 25.63 6.31 -17.41
CA LEU A 80 24.31 5.89 -17.87
C LEU A 80 23.26 7.00 -17.69
N ILE A 81 23.26 7.66 -16.52
CA ILE A 81 22.36 8.79 -16.23
C ILE A 81 22.62 9.95 -17.19
N LYS A 82 23.89 10.37 -17.39
CA LYS A 82 24.26 11.40 -18.37
C LYS A 82 23.75 11.08 -19.78
N SER A 83 23.91 9.83 -20.23
CA SER A 83 23.41 9.36 -21.53
C SER A 83 21.87 9.36 -21.62
N LEU A 84 21.16 8.94 -20.58
CA LEU A 84 19.69 8.91 -20.57
C LEU A 84 19.10 10.32 -20.57
N ILE A 85 19.62 11.24 -19.76
CA ILE A 85 19.11 12.61 -19.69
C ILE A 85 19.36 13.34 -21.02
N ARG A 86 20.59 13.31 -21.56
CA ARG A 86 20.87 13.86 -22.90
C ARG A 86 20.00 13.26 -24.00
N ARG A 87 19.60 11.98 -23.87
CA ARG A 87 18.68 11.33 -24.82
C ARG A 87 17.25 11.89 -24.76
N TYR A 88 16.77 12.26 -23.58
CA TYR A 88 15.42 12.82 -23.37
C TYR A 88 15.38 14.35 -23.57
N THR A 89 16.23 15.10 -22.86
CA THR A 89 16.14 16.58 -22.72
C THR A 89 17.14 17.36 -23.59
N LYS A 90 18.02 16.65 -24.31
CA LYS A 90 19.12 17.19 -25.15
C LYS A 90 20.26 17.91 -24.41
N GLN A 91 20.02 18.38 -23.19
CA GLN A 91 21.02 19.01 -22.32
C GLN A 91 22.15 18.04 -21.91
N THR A 92 23.25 18.58 -21.40
CA THR A 92 24.37 17.85 -20.79
C THR A 92 24.56 18.28 -19.35
N LEU A 93 24.77 17.33 -18.44
CA LEU A 93 25.10 17.58 -17.03
C LEU A 93 26.54 17.12 -16.76
N SER A 94 27.35 17.98 -16.15
CA SER A 94 28.72 17.65 -15.73
C SER A 94 28.72 16.68 -14.54
N SER A 95 27.83 16.89 -13.57
CA SER A 95 27.75 16.15 -12.31
C SER A 95 26.29 15.90 -11.89
N PRO A 96 25.61 14.87 -12.46
CA PRO A 96 24.26 14.52 -12.03
C PRO A 96 24.28 13.97 -10.59
N SER A 97 23.50 14.63 -9.74
CA SER A 97 23.50 14.56 -8.28
C SER A 97 22.08 14.80 -7.77
N GLY A 98 21.68 14.12 -6.69
CA GLY A 98 20.28 14.06 -6.26
C GLY A 98 19.36 13.30 -7.23
N PRO A 99 18.03 13.47 -7.08
CA PRO A 99 17.03 12.97 -8.01
C PRO A 99 16.83 13.91 -9.22
N LEU A 100 16.49 13.32 -10.37
CA LEU A 100 16.52 13.99 -11.68
C LEU A 100 15.22 13.70 -12.44
N THR A 101 14.27 14.64 -12.38
CA THR A 101 12.92 14.48 -12.95
C THR A 101 12.87 14.97 -14.40
N VAL A 102 12.31 14.14 -15.29
CA VAL A 102 12.30 14.34 -16.75
C VAL A 102 10.95 13.98 -17.35
N VAL A 103 10.41 14.86 -18.21
CA VAL A 103 9.20 14.58 -19.00
C VAL A 103 9.56 13.65 -20.18
N THR A 104 8.92 12.47 -20.27
CA THR A 104 9.24 11.46 -21.31
C THR A 104 8.11 11.19 -22.30
N SER A 105 6.89 11.63 -21.98
CA SER A 105 5.68 11.45 -22.78
C SER A 105 4.59 12.41 -22.29
N LYS A 106 3.59 12.74 -23.13
CA LYS A 106 2.43 13.61 -22.80
C LYS A 106 1.62 13.19 -21.55
N ARG A 107 1.93 12.06 -20.92
CA ARG A 107 1.26 11.54 -19.71
C ARG A 107 2.22 10.88 -18.70
N ARG A 108 3.56 11.03 -18.87
CA ARG A 108 4.57 10.36 -18.00
C ARG A 108 5.86 11.17 -17.84
N ARG A 109 6.09 11.61 -16.61
CA ARG A 109 7.39 12.05 -16.07
C ARG A 109 8.10 10.86 -15.35
N LEU A 110 9.43 10.82 -15.39
CA LEU A 110 10.28 9.82 -14.69
C LEU A 110 11.27 10.56 -13.78
N THR A 111 11.53 10.06 -12.57
CA THR A 111 12.61 10.55 -11.71
C THR A 111 13.74 9.54 -11.71
N PHE A 112 14.90 9.89 -12.28
CA PHE A 112 16.11 9.08 -12.19
C PHE A 112 16.85 9.36 -10.89
N ILE A 113 17.42 8.33 -10.26
CA ILE A 113 18.27 8.48 -9.07
C ILE A 113 19.43 7.49 -9.10
N GLU A 114 20.65 7.95 -8.77
CA GLU A 114 21.80 7.05 -8.58
C GLU A 114 21.77 6.45 -7.17
N CYS A 115 21.98 5.13 -7.06
CA CYS A 115 22.22 4.50 -5.78
C CYS A 115 23.73 4.46 -5.47
N PRO A 116 24.20 5.11 -4.39
CA PRO A 116 25.59 4.98 -3.96
C PRO A 116 25.89 3.52 -3.58
N SER A 117 26.96 2.96 -4.15
CA SER A 117 27.49 1.62 -3.87
C SER A 117 27.91 1.50 -2.41
N ASP A 118 28.54 2.58 -1.96
CA ASP A 118 29.28 2.77 -0.73
C ASP A 118 28.36 2.75 0.53
N SER A 119 27.04 2.61 0.35
CA SER A 119 26.01 2.61 1.40
C SER A 119 24.94 1.54 1.16
N LEU A 120 25.07 0.39 1.84
CA LEU A 120 23.97 -0.60 1.92
C LEU A 120 22.72 -0.01 2.60
N ALA A 121 22.88 1.03 3.43
CA ALA A 121 21.76 1.75 4.03
C ALA A 121 20.90 2.44 2.95
N SER A 122 21.52 3.22 2.05
CA SER A 122 20.84 3.91 0.96
C SER A 122 20.25 2.93 -0.08
N MET A 123 20.94 1.81 -0.34
CA MET A 123 20.37 0.69 -1.11
C MET A 123 19.06 0.17 -0.51
N ILE A 124 18.96 0.11 0.83
CA ILE A 124 17.76 -0.36 1.53
C ILE A 124 16.60 0.63 1.41
N ASP A 125 16.85 1.94 1.44
CA ASP A 125 15.77 2.94 1.32
C ASP A 125 15.24 3.01 -0.12
N ILE A 126 16.16 3.06 -1.08
CA ILE A 126 15.86 3.04 -2.52
C ILE A 126 15.03 1.80 -2.87
N ALA A 127 15.36 0.62 -2.32
CA ALA A 127 14.60 -0.61 -2.53
C ALA A 127 13.13 -0.54 -2.06
N LYS A 128 12.79 0.33 -1.10
CA LYS A 128 11.40 0.51 -0.63
C LYS A 128 10.55 1.30 -1.63
N VAL A 129 11.13 2.32 -2.27
CA VAL A 129 10.39 3.30 -3.09
C VAL A 129 10.47 3.08 -4.61
N VAL A 130 11.47 2.37 -5.12
CA VAL A 130 11.72 2.23 -6.57
C VAL A 130 10.62 1.49 -7.32
N ASP A 131 10.10 2.09 -8.40
CA ASP A 131 9.10 1.49 -9.29
C ASP A 131 9.74 0.74 -10.47
N ILE A 132 10.91 1.19 -10.92
CA ILE A 132 11.70 0.58 -12.00
C ILE A 132 13.17 0.53 -11.57
N CYS A 133 13.76 -0.67 -11.51
CA CYS A 133 15.19 -0.81 -11.25
C CYS A 133 15.98 -1.01 -12.56
N LEU A 134 17.00 -0.19 -12.77
CA LEU A 134 18.05 -0.41 -13.76
C LEU A 134 19.28 -1.00 -13.04
N LEU A 135 19.36 -2.33 -12.99
CA LEU A 135 20.45 -3.05 -12.32
C LEU A 135 21.64 -3.20 -13.28
N MET A 136 22.72 -2.46 -13.00
CA MET A 136 23.96 -2.50 -13.76
C MET A 136 24.86 -3.65 -13.29
N ILE A 137 25.45 -4.36 -14.25
CA ILE A 137 26.30 -5.53 -14.04
C ILE A 137 27.51 -5.40 -14.98
N ASP A 138 28.72 -5.46 -14.43
CA ASP A 138 29.93 -5.53 -15.23
C ASP A 138 29.94 -6.86 -16.02
N GLY A 139 30.14 -6.81 -17.34
CA GLY A 139 30.16 -8.01 -18.16
C GLY A 139 31.39 -8.89 -17.96
N ASN A 140 32.54 -8.25 -17.76
CA ASN A 140 33.87 -8.86 -17.64
C ASN A 140 34.03 -9.55 -16.28
N TYR A 141 33.76 -8.82 -15.20
CA TYR A 141 33.76 -9.34 -13.82
C TYR A 141 32.54 -10.25 -13.56
N GLY A 142 31.34 -9.79 -13.92
CA GLY A 142 30.08 -10.50 -13.71
C GLY A 142 29.30 -10.01 -12.48
N PHE A 143 28.66 -10.95 -11.76
CA PHE A 143 27.79 -10.62 -10.62
C PHE A 143 28.59 -10.40 -9.33
N GLU A 144 28.58 -9.15 -8.87
CA GLU A 144 29.14 -8.72 -7.58
C GLU A 144 28.15 -8.84 -6.42
N MET A 145 28.70 -8.86 -5.20
CA MET A 145 27.92 -9.07 -3.97
C MET A 145 26.86 -7.98 -3.77
N GLU A 146 27.15 -6.71 -4.06
CA GLU A 146 26.21 -5.60 -3.94
C GLU A 146 24.97 -5.79 -4.83
N THR A 147 25.14 -6.20 -6.09
CA THR A 147 24.02 -6.46 -7.01
C THR A 147 23.10 -7.56 -6.48
N MET A 148 23.71 -8.60 -5.88
CA MET A 148 23.00 -9.72 -5.30
C MET A 148 22.37 -9.36 -3.95
N GLU A 149 22.96 -8.47 -3.17
CA GLU A 149 22.40 -7.94 -1.92
C GLU A 149 21.16 -7.11 -2.21
N PHE A 150 21.27 -6.10 -3.09
CA PHE A 150 20.14 -5.25 -3.48
C PHE A 150 18.93 -6.07 -3.97
N LEU A 151 19.15 -7.08 -4.84
CA LEU A 151 18.09 -7.99 -5.29
C LEU A 151 17.38 -8.74 -4.15
N ASN A 152 18.10 -9.11 -3.07
CA ASN A 152 17.49 -9.78 -1.92
C ASN A 152 16.82 -8.78 -0.94
N VAL A 153 17.26 -7.51 -0.87
CA VAL A 153 16.51 -6.46 -0.15
C VAL A 153 15.19 -6.16 -0.88
N LEU A 154 15.27 -5.90 -2.17
CA LEU A 154 14.15 -5.54 -3.04
C LEU A 154 13.08 -6.64 -3.09
N SER A 155 13.47 -7.91 -3.18
CA SER A 155 12.51 -9.03 -3.08
C SER A 155 11.91 -9.22 -1.68
N SER A 156 12.58 -8.76 -0.60
CA SER A 156 12.03 -8.79 0.77
C SER A 156 11.16 -7.58 1.13
N SER A 157 11.36 -6.45 0.45
CA SER A 157 10.63 -5.18 0.68
C SER A 157 9.38 -5.06 -0.19
N GLY A 158 9.45 -5.60 -1.42
CA GLY A 158 8.36 -5.60 -2.38
C GLY A 158 8.91 -5.57 -3.80
N MET A 159 8.75 -6.67 -4.54
CA MET A 159 9.26 -6.79 -5.91
C MET A 159 8.56 -5.77 -6.84
N PRO A 160 9.26 -4.75 -7.38
CA PRO A 160 8.66 -3.79 -8.31
C PRO A 160 8.31 -4.43 -9.64
N GLY A 161 7.38 -3.82 -10.36
CA GLY A 161 6.81 -4.40 -11.59
C GLY A 161 7.82 -4.64 -12.71
N ASN A 162 8.91 -3.87 -12.76
CA ASN A 162 9.94 -4.01 -13.78
C ASN A 162 11.37 -3.89 -13.20
N VAL A 163 12.23 -4.85 -13.54
CA VAL A 163 13.68 -4.81 -13.27
C VAL A 163 14.43 -5.17 -14.54
N PHE A 164 15.34 -4.29 -14.95
CA PHE A 164 16.15 -4.44 -16.16
C PHE A 164 17.60 -4.65 -15.79
N GLY A 165 18.20 -5.69 -16.36
CA GLY A 165 19.64 -5.83 -16.32
C GLY A 165 20.26 -4.93 -17.39
N ILE A 166 21.31 -4.21 -17.05
CA ILE A 166 22.15 -3.47 -17.99
C ILE A 166 23.56 -4.01 -17.83
N LEU A 167 24.09 -4.59 -18.90
CA LEU A 167 25.37 -5.28 -18.88
C LEU A 167 26.41 -4.43 -19.63
N THR A 168 27.39 -3.90 -18.90
CA THR A 168 28.40 -2.93 -19.35
C THR A 168 29.78 -3.58 -19.55
N HIS A 169 30.79 -2.76 -19.92
CA HIS A 169 32.20 -3.15 -20.08
C HIS A 169 32.40 -4.35 -21.03
N LEU A 170 31.79 -4.24 -22.22
CA LEU A 170 31.81 -5.28 -23.24
C LEU A 170 32.90 -5.08 -24.29
N ASP A 171 33.38 -3.84 -24.41
CA ASP A 171 34.64 -3.42 -25.03
C ASP A 171 35.88 -4.13 -24.45
N LEU A 172 35.89 -4.43 -23.15
CA LEU A 172 36.99 -5.17 -22.50
C LEU A 172 37.19 -6.60 -23.05
N PHE A 173 36.23 -7.17 -23.79
CA PHE A 173 36.30 -8.53 -24.32
C PHE A 173 37.10 -8.64 -25.62
N ARG A 174 38.39 -8.96 -25.51
CA ARG A 174 39.27 -9.27 -26.66
C ARG A 174 38.80 -10.42 -27.57
N LYS A 175 37.83 -11.27 -27.15
CA LYS A 175 37.32 -12.41 -27.94
C LYS A 175 35.79 -12.48 -27.96
N GLN A 176 35.22 -12.36 -29.17
CA GLN A 176 33.78 -12.36 -29.41
C GLN A 176 33.04 -13.64 -28.95
N GLU A 177 33.73 -14.79 -28.93
CA GLU A 177 33.16 -16.05 -28.41
C GLU A 177 33.00 -16.02 -26.88
N THR A 178 34.02 -15.52 -26.17
CA THR A 178 33.96 -15.37 -24.71
C THR A 178 32.87 -14.37 -24.30
N LEU A 179 32.72 -13.28 -25.07
CA LEU A 179 31.61 -12.33 -24.92
C LEU A 179 30.24 -13.02 -25.07
N LYS A 180 30.04 -13.82 -26.13
CA LYS A 180 28.79 -14.57 -26.37
C LYS A 180 28.49 -15.56 -25.23
N LEU A 181 29.50 -16.30 -24.78
CA LEU A 181 29.36 -17.29 -23.70
C LEU A 181 29.05 -16.62 -22.36
N GLN A 182 29.78 -15.56 -22.00
CA GLN A 182 29.57 -14.82 -20.75
C GLN A 182 28.22 -14.10 -20.76
N LYS A 183 27.80 -13.46 -21.87
CA LYS A 183 26.43 -12.91 -22.01
C LYS A 183 25.36 -13.98 -21.79
N LYS A 184 25.53 -15.19 -22.35
CA LYS A 184 24.62 -16.32 -22.11
C LYS A 184 24.60 -16.75 -20.63
N ARG A 185 25.77 -16.87 -20.00
CA ARG A 185 25.95 -17.26 -18.58
C ARG A 185 25.29 -16.25 -17.63
N LEU A 186 25.60 -14.96 -17.80
CA LEU A 186 25.05 -13.88 -16.98
C LEU A 186 23.52 -13.76 -17.18
N LYS A 187 23.03 -13.88 -18.42
CA LYS A 187 21.59 -13.91 -18.73
C LYS A 187 20.85 -15.07 -18.04
N HIS A 188 21.39 -16.29 -18.07
CA HIS A 188 20.76 -17.41 -17.36
C HIS A 188 20.78 -17.23 -15.84
N ARG A 189 21.85 -16.65 -15.26
CA ARG A 189 21.90 -16.36 -13.82
C ARG A 189 20.92 -15.24 -13.42
N PHE A 190 20.82 -14.20 -14.23
CA PHE A 190 19.83 -13.12 -14.07
C PHE A 190 18.39 -13.67 -14.07
N TRP A 191 18.08 -14.58 -15.00
CA TRP A 191 16.78 -15.27 -15.05
C TRP A 191 16.50 -16.16 -13.84
N SER A 192 17.51 -16.80 -13.24
CA SER A 192 17.31 -17.66 -12.06
C SER A 192 17.11 -16.91 -10.74
N GLU A 193 17.44 -15.61 -10.67
CA GLU A 193 17.31 -14.80 -9.45
C GLU A 193 16.15 -13.80 -9.50
N LEU A 194 15.63 -13.51 -10.70
CA LEU A 194 14.46 -12.66 -10.93
C LEU A 194 13.28 -13.50 -11.42
N TYR A 195 13.17 -13.68 -12.74
CA TYR A 195 12.17 -14.50 -13.40
C TYR A 195 12.66 -14.90 -14.80
N GLN A 196 12.19 -16.05 -15.28
CA GLN A 196 12.55 -16.56 -16.59
C GLN A 196 12.08 -15.60 -17.69
N GLY A 197 13.01 -15.14 -18.53
CA GLY A 197 12.71 -14.21 -19.62
C GLY A 197 12.87 -12.72 -19.28
N ALA A 198 13.32 -12.37 -18.06
CA ALA A 198 13.67 -10.99 -17.69
C ALA A 198 14.61 -10.32 -18.71
N LYS A 199 14.45 -9.01 -18.92
CA LYS A 199 15.14 -8.28 -19.99
C LYS A 199 16.53 -7.83 -19.54
N LEU A 200 17.51 -8.10 -20.40
CA LEU A 200 18.92 -7.76 -20.23
C LEU A 200 19.38 -6.96 -21.45
N PHE A 201 19.76 -5.71 -21.24
CA PHE A 201 20.38 -4.84 -22.23
C PHE A 201 21.90 -5.02 -22.19
N TYR A 202 22.54 -4.68 -23.30
CA TYR A 202 23.99 -4.71 -23.46
C TYR A 202 24.42 -3.32 -23.90
N LEU A 203 25.33 -2.69 -23.14
CA LEU A 203 25.98 -1.44 -23.54
C LEU A 203 27.42 -1.77 -23.92
N SER A 204 27.83 -1.40 -25.13
CA SER A 204 29.08 -1.88 -25.72
C SER A 204 30.33 -1.28 -25.05
N GLY A 205 30.51 0.03 -25.16
CA GLY A 205 31.61 0.77 -24.55
C GLY A 205 31.29 2.26 -24.44
N VAL A 206 32.23 3.06 -23.93
CA VAL A 206 32.05 4.51 -23.72
C VAL A 206 32.72 5.31 -24.84
N VAL A 207 31.98 6.25 -25.44
CA VAL A 207 32.43 7.15 -26.50
C VAL A 207 32.12 8.59 -26.10
N ASN A 208 33.13 9.47 -26.06
CA ASN A 208 32.98 10.88 -25.65
C ASN A 208 32.19 11.02 -24.31
N GLY A 209 32.68 10.30 -23.29
CA GLY A 209 32.13 10.28 -21.93
C GLY A 209 30.75 9.65 -21.76
N ARG A 210 30.16 9.08 -22.82
CA ARG A 210 28.76 8.61 -22.87
C ARG A 210 28.63 7.23 -23.52
N TYR A 211 27.53 6.53 -23.25
CA TYR A 211 27.17 5.30 -23.96
C TYR A 211 26.53 5.60 -25.34
N PRO A 212 26.57 4.66 -26.30
CA PRO A 212 26.15 4.91 -27.68
C PRO A 212 24.65 5.20 -27.81
N ASP A 213 24.31 6.30 -28.47
CA ASP A 213 22.94 6.80 -28.61
C ASP A 213 21.93 5.76 -29.15
N ARG A 214 22.35 4.81 -29.99
CA ARG A 214 21.48 3.74 -30.52
C ARG A 214 21.10 2.70 -29.45
N GLU A 215 22.02 2.37 -28.55
CA GLU A 215 21.76 1.42 -27.46
C GLU A 215 20.89 2.08 -26.38
N ILE A 216 21.20 3.34 -26.05
CA ILE A 216 20.42 4.16 -25.12
C ILE A 216 19.03 4.49 -25.67
N MET A 217 18.88 4.74 -26.98
CA MET A 217 17.58 4.90 -27.64
C MET A 217 16.69 3.66 -27.51
N ASN A 218 17.28 2.46 -27.58
CA ASN A 218 16.55 1.21 -27.35
C ASN A 218 16.11 1.09 -25.88
N LEU A 219 17.01 1.40 -24.92
CA LEU A 219 16.68 1.41 -23.50
C LEU A 219 15.55 2.41 -23.17
N SER A 220 15.65 3.65 -23.65
CA SER A 220 14.62 4.68 -23.47
C SER A 220 13.28 4.29 -24.10
N ARG A 221 13.28 3.59 -25.23
CA ARG A 221 12.05 3.06 -25.86
C ARG A 221 11.34 2.04 -24.97
N PHE A 222 12.07 1.23 -24.21
CA PHE A 222 11.42 0.34 -23.23
C PHE A 222 10.90 1.14 -22.03
N LEU A 223 11.70 2.05 -21.45
CA LEU A 223 11.31 2.92 -20.32
C LEU A 223 9.99 3.67 -20.57
N SER A 224 9.83 4.29 -21.74
CA SER A 224 8.65 5.12 -22.04
C SER A 224 7.38 4.34 -22.44
N VAL A 225 7.43 3.01 -22.62
CA VAL A 225 6.31 2.17 -23.11
C VAL A 225 5.76 1.21 -22.02
N MET A 226 6.14 1.43 -20.76
CA MET A 226 5.73 0.56 -19.65
C MET A 226 4.26 0.72 -19.25
N LYS A 227 3.72 -0.30 -18.56
CA LYS A 227 2.44 -0.20 -17.85
C LYS A 227 2.58 0.67 -16.59
N ASN A 228 1.50 0.83 -15.82
CA ASN A 228 1.56 1.42 -14.47
C ASN A 228 2.44 0.54 -13.55
N PRO A 229 2.98 1.08 -12.44
CA PRO A 229 3.63 0.28 -11.42
C PRO A 229 2.67 -0.80 -10.88
N ARG A 230 3.22 -1.88 -10.33
CA ARG A 230 2.41 -2.89 -9.65
C ARG A 230 1.96 -2.31 -8.30
N PRO A 231 0.66 -2.39 -7.93
CA PRO A 231 0.23 -1.99 -6.59
C PRO A 231 0.97 -2.83 -5.53
N LEU A 232 1.67 -2.14 -4.63
CA LEU A 232 2.41 -2.73 -3.52
C LEU A 232 1.78 -2.23 -2.23
N VAL A 233 1.34 -3.15 -1.36
CA VAL A 233 0.57 -2.82 -0.15
C VAL A 233 1.22 -1.71 0.68
N TRP A 234 2.55 -1.76 0.86
CA TRP A 234 3.30 -0.72 1.58
C TRP A 234 3.14 0.68 0.97
N ARG A 235 3.31 0.82 -0.36
CA ARG A 235 3.21 2.11 -1.06
C ARG A 235 1.77 2.61 -1.16
N ASN A 236 0.80 1.70 -1.25
CA ASN A 236 -0.62 2.06 -1.36
C ASN A 236 -1.26 2.31 0.04
N SER A 237 -0.52 2.15 1.14
CA SER A 237 -0.99 2.37 2.52
C SER A 237 -0.30 3.53 3.27
N HIS A 238 0.88 3.97 2.82
CA HIS A 238 1.65 5.03 3.47
C HIS A 238 1.93 6.16 2.48
N PRO A 239 1.85 7.44 2.90
CA PRO A 239 2.33 8.54 2.09
C PRO A 239 3.86 8.64 2.21
N TYR A 240 4.52 9.01 1.12
CA TYR A 240 5.97 9.23 1.12
C TYR A 240 6.37 10.31 0.10
N CYS A 241 7.48 10.97 0.37
CA CYS A 241 8.07 11.97 -0.52
C CYS A 241 9.57 11.66 -0.70
N LEU A 242 10.05 11.75 -1.94
CA LEU A 242 11.47 11.79 -2.24
C LEU A 242 11.83 13.27 -2.37
N ALA A 243 12.73 13.76 -1.52
CA ALA A 243 13.09 15.18 -1.54
C ALA A 243 13.97 15.47 -2.77
N ASP A 244 13.45 16.33 -3.65
CA ASP A 244 14.14 16.82 -4.83
C ASP A 244 15.03 18.04 -4.53
N ARG A 245 14.62 18.93 -3.60
CA ARG A 245 15.42 20.04 -3.08
C ARG A 245 15.48 20.03 -1.55
N PHE A 246 16.65 20.39 -1.00
CA PHE A 246 16.91 20.63 0.42
C PHE A 246 17.16 22.13 0.63
N LEU A 247 16.65 22.70 1.72
CA LEU A 247 16.91 24.09 2.14
C LEU A 247 16.85 24.18 3.67
N ASP A 248 17.84 24.83 4.29
CA ASP A 248 17.80 25.24 5.71
C ASP A 248 17.17 26.65 5.77
N ILE A 249 16.16 26.86 6.62
CA ILE A 249 15.46 28.14 6.82
C ILE A 249 15.68 28.64 8.26
N THR A 250 16.65 28.06 8.99
CA THR A 250 16.97 28.50 10.35
C THR A 250 17.48 29.96 10.34
N PRO A 251 16.94 30.86 11.18
CA PRO A 251 17.41 32.25 11.24
C PRO A 251 18.92 32.34 11.49
N PRO A 252 19.69 33.11 10.70
CA PRO A 252 21.15 33.22 10.88
C PRO A 252 21.56 33.66 12.29
N THR A 253 20.75 34.48 12.95
CA THR A 253 20.90 34.89 14.35
C THR A 253 21.03 33.72 15.32
N ASP A 254 20.32 32.63 15.07
CA ASP A 254 20.20 31.49 15.97
C ASP A 254 21.37 30.52 15.72
N ILE A 255 21.85 30.49 14.47
CA ILE A 255 23.06 29.80 14.04
C ILE A 255 24.31 30.45 14.67
N GLU A 256 24.37 31.78 14.70
CA GLU A 256 25.46 32.55 15.30
C GLU A 256 25.48 32.42 16.83
N GLN A 257 24.32 32.53 17.49
CA GLN A 257 24.20 32.33 18.93
C GLN A 257 24.55 30.90 19.37
N ASN A 258 24.08 29.90 18.63
CA ASN A 258 24.29 28.49 18.96
C ASN A 258 24.50 27.69 17.66
N PRO A 259 25.74 27.42 17.21
CA PRO A 259 25.97 26.67 15.98
C PRO A 259 25.41 25.24 16.01
N LYS A 260 25.11 24.71 17.21
CA LYS A 260 24.46 23.41 17.45
C LYS A 260 22.95 23.50 17.76
N CYS A 261 22.29 24.62 17.45
CA CYS A 261 20.83 24.69 17.50
C CYS A 261 20.21 23.68 16.53
N ASP A 262 19.08 23.08 16.93
CA ASP A 262 18.26 22.30 16.02
C ASP A 262 17.68 23.22 14.93
N ARG A 263 17.50 22.67 13.72
CA ARG A 263 17.27 23.44 12.50
C ARG A 263 15.85 23.30 11.98
N THR A 264 15.38 24.35 11.31
CA THR A 264 14.12 24.37 10.55
C THR A 264 14.44 24.14 9.07
N ILE A 265 14.05 22.97 8.55
CA ILE A 265 14.46 22.52 7.22
C ILE A 265 13.23 22.37 6.32
N ALA A 266 13.27 22.98 5.14
CA ALA A 266 12.31 22.73 4.08
C ALA A 266 12.83 21.67 3.10
N LEU A 267 12.04 20.62 2.92
CA LEU A 267 12.24 19.60 1.91
C LEU A 267 11.16 19.74 0.85
N TYR A 268 11.57 19.88 -0.41
CA TYR A 268 10.64 20.00 -1.54
C TYR A 268 10.64 18.71 -2.35
N GLY A 269 9.49 18.22 -2.80
CA GLY A 269 9.42 17.04 -3.65
C GLY A 269 8.01 16.59 -3.99
N TYR A 270 7.90 15.60 -4.88
CA TYR A 270 6.60 15.00 -5.24
C TYR A 270 6.06 14.07 -4.16
N LEU A 271 4.79 14.29 -3.78
CA LEU A 271 4.02 13.41 -2.88
C LEU A 271 3.60 12.12 -3.60
N ARG A 272 3.70 10.99 -2.90
CA ARG A 272 3.57 9.63 -3.47
C ARG A 272 2.89 8.68 -2.48
N GLY A 273 2.31 7.61 -3.01
CA GLY A 273 1.60 6.60 -2.21
C GLY A 273 0.17 7.01 -1.94
N THR A 274 -0.19 7.20 -0.66
CA THR A 274 -1.45 7.87 -0.29
C THR A 274 -1.29 9.39 -0.27
N ASN A 275 -2.40 10.11 -0.10
CA ASN A 275 -2.39 11.54 0.19
C ASN A 275 -1.66 11.85 1.51
N PHE A 276 -1.11 13.06 1.62
CA PHE A 276 -0.33 13.53 2.75
C PHE A 276 -1.17 14.49 3.63
N PRO A 277 -1.26 14.32 4.96
CA PRO A 277 -2.05 15.22 5.81
C PRO A 277 -1.48 16.64 5.84
N ALA A 278 -2.34 17.66 5.76
CA ALA A 278 -1.94 19.06 5.58
C ALA A 278 -1.02 19.62 6.68
N GLY A 279 -1.12 19.12 7.92
CA GLY A 279 -0.27 19.51 9.05
C GLY A 279 -0.24 18.45 10.16
N GLY A 280 0.66 18.62 11.13
CA GLY A 280 0.75 17.78 12.33
C GLY A 280 1.17 16.32 12.10
N SER A 281 1.55 15.95 10.88
CA SER A 281 1.86 14.56 10.53
C SER A 281 3.24 14.12 11.04
N ARG A 282 3.32 12.85 11.44
CA ARG A 282 4.55 12.21 11.91
C ARG A 282 5.26 11.53 10.75
N VAL A 283 6.53 11.85 10.56
CA VAL A 283 7.35 11.32 9.47
C VAL A 283 8.62 10.68 10.00
N HIS A 284 9.14 9.69 9.28
CA HIS A 284 10.47 9.15 9.48
C HIS A 284 11.36 9.49 8.30
N ILE A 285 12.53 10.08 8.57
CA ILE A 285 13.61 10.22 7.59
C ILE A 285 14.67 9.14 7.89
N PRO A 286 14.82 8.11 7.04
CA PRO A 286 15.77 7.03 7.26
C PRO A 286 17.21 7.55 7.34
N GLY A 287 17.80 7.51 8.53
CA GLY A 287 19.16 7.99 8.78
C GLY A 287 19.24 9.26 9.61
N VAL A 288 18.10 9.93 9.87
CA VAL A 288 17.96 11.07 10.78
C VAL A 288 17.16 10.64 12.01
N GLY A 289 15.85 10.37 11.86
CA GLY A 289 14.98 10.05 12.98
C GLY A 289 13.49 10.12 12.65
N ASP A 290 12.66 10.07 13.69
CA ASP A 290 11.23 10.40 13.64
C ASP A 290 11.07 11.90 13.92
N LEU A 291 10.35 12.62 13.06
CA LEU A 291 10.14 14.06 13.13
C LEU A 291 8.64 14.40 13.03
N THR A 292 8.31 15.66 13.29
CA THR A 292 6.99 16.29 13.09
C THR A 292 7.04 17.22 11.89
N VAL A 293 5.99 17.24 11.09
CA VAL A 293 5.79 18.24 10.03
C VAL A 293 4.96 19.39 10.56
N THR A 294 5.50 20.60 10.52
CA THR A 294 4.78 21.81 10.93
C THR A 294 3.75 22.19 9.87
N SER A 295 4.20 22.42 8.63
CA SER A 295 3.35 22.79 7.50
C SER A 295 3.68 21.97 6.26
N THR A 296 2.66 21.75 5.43
CA THR A 296 2.83 21.31 4.04
C THR A 296 2.05 22.20 3.09
N GLU A 297 2.73 22.67 2.06
CA GLU A 297 2.19 23.57 1.05
C GLU A 297 2.28 22.91 -0.32
N ALA A 298 1.18 22.95 -1.08
CA ALA A 298 1.19 22.60 -2.49
C ALA A 298 1.86 23.72 -3.30
N LEU A 299 2.71 23.33 -4.26
CA LEU A 299 3.37 24.23 -5.19
C LEU A 299 3.08 23.80 -6.64
N PRO A 300 3.14 24.72 -7.61
CA PRO A 300 3.07 24.39 -9.03
C PRO A 300 4.13 23.34 -9.41
N ASP A 301 3.76 22.38 -10.25
CA ASP A 301 4.66 21.33 -10.71
C ASP A 301 5.82 21.91 -11.55
N PRO A 302 7.11 21.69 -11.19
CA PRO A 302 8.25 22.14 -12.00
C PRO A 302 8.49 21.30 -13.27
N CYS A 303 7.75 20.21 -13.49
CA CYS A 303 7.80 19.38 -14.69
C CYS A 303 6.38 18.98 -15.16
N PRO A 304 5.53 19.97 -15.48
CA PRO A 304 4.12 19.73 -15.81
C PRO A 304 4.00 18.82 -17.03
N THR A 305 3.15 17.79 -16.93
CA THR A 305 2.92 16.94 -18.11
C THR A 305 2.00 17.65 -19.10
N PRO A 306 2.22 17.51 -20.43
CA PRO A 306 1.27 17.95 -21.47
C PRO A 306 -0.04 17.13 -21.51
N TYR A 307 -0.59 16.79 -20.34
CA TYR A 307 -1.85 16.08 -20.19
C TYR A 307 -3.03 17.05 -20.21
N PHE A 308 -2.92 18.21 -19.56
CA PHE A 308 -3.92 19.29 -19.64
C PHE A 308 -4.07 19.81 -21.07
N GLU A 309 -2.95 20.09 -21.76
CA GLU A 309 -2.95 20.34 -23.22
C GLU A 309 -3.72 19.25 -23.99
N LYS A 310 -3.57 17.98 -23.58
CA LYS A 310 -4.22 16.84 -24.25
C LYS A 310 -5.70 16.68 -23.87
N GLN A 311 -6.15 17.24 -22.74
CA GLN A 311 -7.57 17.38 -22.41
C GLN A 311 -8.17 18.53 -23.23
N ALA A 312 -7.49 19.68 -23.34
CA ALA A 312 -7.88 20.74 -24.26
C ALA A 312 -7.91 20.27 -25.73
N GLU A 313 -6.87 19.57 -26.24
CA GLU A 313 -6.85 18.95 -27.58
C GLU A 313 -8.04 18.01 -27.83
N LYS A 314 -8.56 17.33 -26.78
CA LYS A 314 -9.76 16.49 -26.89
C LYS A 314 -11.03 17.34 -27.02
N ILE A 315 -11.18 18.33 -26.13
CA ILE A 315 -12.38 19.18 -26.02
C ILE A 315 -12.52 20.02 -27.29
N THR A 316 -11.45 20.68 -27.74
CA THR A 316 -11.45 21.52 -28.95
C THR A 316 -11.28 20.73 -30.26
N GLY A 317 -11.49 19.41 -30.27
CA GLY A 317 -11.46 18.54 -31.47
C GLY A 317 -10.13 18.45 -32.28
N LYS A 318 -9.07 19.18 -31.91
CA LYS A 318 -7.86 19.38 -32.73
C LYS A 318 -7.09 18.07 -32.97
N LYS A 319 -6.45 17.94 -34.14
CA LYS A 319 -5.74 16.70 -34.57
C LYS A 319 -4.69 16.25 -33.55
N LYS A 320 -5.03 15.18 -32.81
CA LYS A 320 -4.26 14.53 -31.72
C LYS A 320 -2.79 14.27 -32.08
N ARG A 321 -1.89 15.22 -31.77
CA ARG A 321 -0.44 15.04 -31.98
C ARG A 321 0.13 14.03 -30.99
N THR A 322 0.72 12.95 -31.51
CA THR A 322 1.26 11.80 -30.74
C THR A 322 2.74 11.93 -30.36
N ARG A 323 3.48 12.86 -30.98
CA ARG A 323 4.88 13.16 -30.66
C ARG A 323 4.95 14.24 -29.56
N LEU A 324 5.99 14.18 -28.73
CA LEU A 324 6.32 15.20 -27.74
C LEU A 324 7.12 16.33 -28.42
N GLY A 325 6.74 17.60 -28.18
CA GLY A 325 7.45 18.78 -28.68
C GLY A 325 8.82 18.97 -28.03
N GLU A 326 9.65 19.87 -28.56
CA GLU A 326 10.98 20.15 -28.00
C GLU A 326 10.87 20.93 -26.68
N LYS A 327 10.06 22.01 -26.64
CA LYS A 327 9.73 22.77 -25.42
C LYS A 327 9.13 21.90 -24.28
N GLN A 328 8.57 20.74 -24.60
CA GLN A 328 7.95 19.81 -23.65
C GLN A 328 8.93 18.79 -23.03
N LYS A 329 10.22 18.86 -23.35
CA LYS A 329 11.26 17.93 -22.84
C LYS A 329 11.99 18.51 -21.63
N ILE A 330 11.22 18.91 -20.62
CA ILE A 330 11.71 19.61 -19.43
C ILE A 330 12.58 18.66 -18.57
N LEU A 331 13.64 19.23 -17.99
CA LEU A 331 14.47 18.66 -16.92
C LEU A 331 14.23 19.47 -15.65
N TYR A 332 14.04 18.79 -14.51
CA TYR A 332 14.14 19.39 -13.18
C TYR A 332 15.13 18.58 -12.33
N ALA A 333 16.18 19.25 -11.86
CA ALA A 333 17.32 18.64 -11.20
C ALA A 333 18.06 19.65 -10.29
N PRO A 334 17.41 20.17 -9.22
CA PRO A 334 17.91 21.31 -8.46
C PRO A 334 19.14 21.02 -7.58
N MET A 335 19.55 19.75 -7.45
CA MET A 335 20.80 19.32 -6.78
C MET A 335 21.94 18.99 -7.77
N SER A 336 21.81 19.41 -9.03
CA SER A 336 22.78 19.16 -10.12
C SER A 336 23.15 20.44 -10.85
N ASP A 337 24.30 20.41 -11.52
CA ASP A 337 24.56 21.30 -12.65
C ASP A 337 23.49 21.11 -13.73
N VAL A 338 22.71 22.16 -14.00
CA VAL A 338 21.82 22.24 -15.16
C VAL A 338 22.25 23.41 -16.04
N GLY A 339 22.90 23.10 -17.16
CA GLY A 339 23.26 24.08 -18.19
C GLY A 339 24.55 24.85 -17.95
N GLY A 340 25.34 24.49 -16.93
CA GLY A 340 26.50 25.21 -16.44
C GLY A 340 26.29 25.82 -15.05
N VAL A 341 25.09 25.71 -14.45
CA VAL A 341 24.75 26.32 -13.16
C VAL A 341 24.48 25.24 -12.12
N LEU A 342 25.30 25.20 -11.07
CA LEU A 342 25.16 24.34 -9.89
C LEU A 342 24.83 25.21 -8.66
N VAL A 343 23.70 24.95 -8.01
CA VAL A 343 23.33 25.57 -6.74
C VAL A 343 23.67 24.61 -5.60
N ASP A 344 24.48 25.06 -4.64
CA ASP A 344 24.77 24.32 -3.40
C ASP A 344 24.52 25.21 -2.19
N LYS A 345 23.49 24.85 -1.42
CA LYS A 345 22.88 25.68 -0.36
C LYS A 345 22.55 27.09 -0.88
N ASP A 346 23.36 28.06 -0.53
CA ASP A 346 23.19 29.49 -0.82
C ASP A 346 24.20 29.99 -1.88
N ALA A 347 25.16 29.15 -2.28
CA ALA A 347 26.16 29.46 -3.29
C ALA A 347 25.72 28.97 -4.68
N VAL A 348 26.04 29.76 -5.72
CA VAL A 348 25.78 29.42 -7.12
C VAL A 348 27.12 29.38 -7.87
N TYR A 349 27.51 28.19 -8.30
CA TYR A 349 28.71 27.95 -9.10
C TYR A 349 28.33 27.91 -10.59
N ILE A 350 29.03 28.68 -11.42
CA ILE A 350 28.76 28.78 -12.86
C ILE A 350 30.00 28.38 -13.66
N ASP A 351 29.89 27.32 -14.45
CA ASP A 351 30.93 26.81 -15.38
C ASP A 351 30.78 27.46 -16.76
N VAL A 352 31.44 28.61 -16.94
CA VAL A 352 31.50 29.33 -18.21
C VAL A 352 32.64 28.76 -19.05
N LYS A 353 32.30 28.15 -20.20
CA LYS A 353 33.26 27.41 -21.07
C LYS A 353 34.31 28.28 -21.80
N THR A 354 34.34 29.57 -21.50
CA THR A 354 35.25 30.57 -22.04
C THR A 354 35.79 31.38 -20.86
N ASN A 355 37.01 31.06 -20.42
CA ASN A 355 37.71 31.84 -19.39
C ASN A 355 38.14 33.18 -20.01
N THR A 356 37.33 34.23 -19.84
CA THR A 356 37.61 35.56 -20.40
C THR A 356 37.43 36.69 -19.37
N PHE A 357 37.43 36.36 -18.07
CA PHE A 357 37.14 37.32 -16.99
C PHE A 357 37.96 37.03 -15.69
N ASN A 358 39.16 36.46 -15.81
CA ASN A 358 40.03 36.20 -14.66
C ASN A 358 40.90 37.44 -14.35
N ALA A 359 40.60 38.13 -13.25
CA ALA A 359 41.34 39.33 -12.82
C ALA A 359 42.83 39.05 -12.52
N ASP A 360 43.14 37.85 -12.02
CA ASP A 360 44.47 37.45 -11.55
C ASP A 360 45.35 36.75 -12.61
N GLU A 361 44.88 36.59 -13.86
CA GLU A 361 45.72 36.04 -14.94
C GLU A 361 46.72 37.08 -15.49
N GLU A 362 47.88 36.61 -15.94
CA GLU A 362 48.98 37.45 -16.45
C GLU A 362 48.56 38.26 -17.71
N PRO A 363 49.21 39.41 -17.99
CA PRO A 363 48.77 40.35 -19.03
C PRO A 363 49.04 39.93 -20.48
N ASP A 364 49.65 38.77 -20.74
CA ASP A 364 50.10 38.33 -22.07
C ASP A 364 49.00 37.70 -22.97
N GLN A 365 47.72 37.92 -22.64
CA GLN A 365 46.57 37.58 -23.49
C GLN A 365 45.93 38.86 -24.06
N GLU A 366 45.57 38.87 -25.34
CA GLU A 366 44.86 40.01 -25.99
C GLU A 366 43.44 40.15 -25.42
N ARG A 367 43.30 40.96 -24.35
CA ARG A 367 42.01 41.27 -23.73
C ARG A 367 41.17 42.18 -24.60
N GLY A 368 39.87 41.92 -24.68
CA GLY A 368 38.95 42.78 -25.43
C GLY A 368 38.76 44.15 -24.75
N LEU A 369 38.48 45.21 -25.51
CA LEU A 369 38.25 46.55 -24.95
C LEU A 369 37.09 46.57 -23.92
N GLY A 370 36.03 45.80 -24.17
CA GLY A 370 34.92 45.59 -23.23
C GLY A 370 35.27 44.71 -22.02
N GLU A 371 36.24 43.80 -22.15
CA GLU A 371 36.75 42.98 -21.04
C GLU A 371 37.60 43.84 -20.09
N GLN A 372 38.51 44.65 -20.65
CA GLN A 372 39.30 45.61 -19.89
C GLN A 372 38.42 46.67 -19.22
N MET A 373 37.34 47.11 -19.88
CA MET A 373 36.32 47.98 -19.27
C MET A 373 35.58 47.29 -18.13
N MET A 374 35.15 46.03 -18.28
CA MET A 374 34.46 45.29 -17.21
C MET A 374 35.35 45.08 -15.98
N ILE A 375 36.62 44.71 -16.17
CA ILE A 375 37.60 44.56 -15.08
C ILE A 375 37.88 45.92 -14.41
N GLY A 376 37.96 47.01 -15.19
CA GLY A 376 38.10 48.37 -14.67
C GLY A 376 36.91 48.81 -13.81
N LEU A 377 35.68 48.54 -14.26
CA LEU A 377 34.44 48.80 -13.52
C LEU A 377 34.37 47.95 -12.23
N GLN A 378 34.80 46.68 -12.28
CA GLN A 378 34.82 45.81 -11.11
C GLN A 378 35.83 46.26 -10.03
N GLY A 379 36.92 46.94 -10.43
CA GLY A 379 37.84 47.62 -9.51
C GLY A 379 37.35 48.99 -9.02
N GLY A 380 36.40 49.61 -9.73
CA GLY A 380 35.89 50.96 -9.47
C GLY A 380 34.97 51.03 -8.25
N ARG A 381 35.54 51.33 -7.08
CA ARG A 381 34.78 51.47 -5.81
C ARG A 381 34.07 52.82 -5.59
N LYS A 382 34.06 53.73 -6.57
CA LYS A 382 33.29 54.99 -6.48
C LYS A 382 31.81 54.74 -6.74
N LEU A 383 30.93 55.51 -6.11
CA LEU A 383 29.51 55.46 -6.47
C LEU A 383 29.31 56.13 -7.84
N LEU A 384 28.48 55.54 -8.70
CA LEU A 384 28.14 56.14 -9.98
C LEU A 384 27.24 57.36 -9.74
N GLY A 385 27.75 58.57 -9.98
CA GLY A 385 27.09 59.84 -9.62
C GLY A 385 27.63 60.51 -8.35
N GLU A 386 28.71 60.01 -7.75
CA GLU A 386 29.44 60.70 -6.67
C GLU A 386 30.37 61.77 -7.27
N ASP A 387 29.84 62.96 -7.49
CA ASP A 387 30.61 64.11 -7.97
C ASP A 387 31.49 64.71 -6.87
N ASP A 388 32.81 64.48 -6.95
CA ASP A 388 33.84 65.18 -6.14
C ASP A 388 33.89 66.71 -6.39
N ARG A 389 32.96 67.26 -7.18
CA ARG A 389 32.97 68.64 -7.68
C ARG A 389 31.54 69.19 -7.70
N GLY A 390 31.20 70.00 -6.70
CA GLY A 390 29.90 70.67 -6.63
C GLY A 390 29.60 71.53 -7.88
N PHE A 391 28.33 71.75 -8.14
CA PHE A 391 27.89 72.52 -9.31
C PHE A 391 28.22 74.03 -9.15
N ARG A 392 28.54 74.69 -10.26
CA ARG A 392 28.72 76.15 -10.33
C ARG A 392 27.55 76.77 -11.06
N LEU A 393 26.88 77.72 -10.41
CA LEU A 393 25.75 78.46 -11.00
C LEU A 393 26.19 79.48 -12.07
N PHE A 394 27.43 79.98 -11.99
CA PHE A 394 27.99 80.95 -12.94
C PHE A 394 29.48 80.68 -13.19
N SER A 395 30.02 81.18 -14.31
CA SER A 395 31.39 80.92 -14.79
C SER A 395 32.53 81.43 -13.89
N GLY A 396 32.23 82.25 -12.88
CA GLY A 396 33.15 82.66 -11.82
C GLY A 396 32.61 82.43 -10.39
N GLY A 397 31.54 81.64 -10.24
CA GLY A 397 30.91 81.37 -8.94
C GLY A 397 31.63 80.31 -8.11
N GLU A 398 31.41 80.36 -6.80
CA GLU A 398 31.86 79.32 -5.86
C GLU A 398 31.12 77.99 -6.08
N LEU A 399 31.72 76.88 -5.62
CA LEU A 399 31.18 75.53 -5.76
C LEU A 399 30.11 75.30 -4.69
N VAL A 400 28.87 75.00 -5.11
CA VAL A 400 27.78 74.72 -4.15
C VAL A 400 27.91 73.28 -3.66
N ASN A 401 28.43 73.10 -2.45
CA ASN A 401 28.48 71.83 -1.74
C ASN A 401 27.34 71.76 -0.70
N ASN A 402 26.55 70.70 -0.74
CA ASN A 402 25.29 70.57 0.01
C ASN A 402 25.47 70.17 1.50
N GLN A 403 26.62 70.50 2.11
CA GLN A 403 27.02 70.08 3.47
C GLN A 403 26.91 71.19 4.53
N ASN A 404 26.51 72.41 4.14
CA ASN A 404 26.46 73.59 5.03
C ASN A 404 25.02 73.98 5.43
N ILE A 405 24.13 73.01 5.65
CA ILE A 405 22.69 73.25 5.91
C ILE A 405 22.28 72.90 7.36
N ASP A 406 23.08 72.11 8.08
CA ASP A 406 22.69 71.51 9.37
C ASP A 406 23.06 72.33 10.63
N ASP A 407 23.60 73.56 10.50
CA ASP A 407 24.25 74.32 11.59
C ASP A 407 23.46 75.56 12.11
N ASP A 408 22.20 75.78 11.69
CA ASP A 408 21.35 76.92 12.10
C ASP A 408 20.19 76.51 13.06
N GLU A 409 20.51 75.99 14.25
CA GLU A 409 19.54 75.80 15.35
C GLU A 409 19.16 77.13 16.06
N ASP A 410 18.45 78.05 15.40
CA ASP A 410 17.55 78.98 16.15
C ASP A 410 16.49 79.73 15.29
N THR A 411 15.24 79.22 15.23
CA THR A 411 14.03 80.08 15.40
C THR A 411 12.69 79.32 15.48
N GLY A 412 11.90 79.65 16.51
CA GLY A 412 10.54 80.13 16.25
C GLY A 412 9.40 79.13 15.92
N ASN A 413 9.24 78.07 16.70
CA ASN A 413 7.99 77.30 16.85
C ASN A 413 6.68 78.14 16.69
N THR A 414 5.74 77.71 15.82
CA THR A 414 4.28 77.72 16.12
C THR A 414 3.46 76.94 15.07
N GLY A 415 2.64 75.97 15.51
CA GLY A 415 1.82 75.14 14.60
C GLY A 415 0.29 75.31 14.73
N ARG A 416 -0.45 74.85 13.71
CA ARG A 416 -1.91 74.54 13.71
C ARG A 416 -2.12 73.29 12.83
N ARG A 417 -2.95 72.29 13.14
CA ARG A 417 -4.30 72.22 13.76
C ARG A 417 -5.45 72.83 12.93
N SER A 418 -5.69 72.29 11.74
CA SER A 418 -7.04 72.02 11.19
C SER A 418 -6.96 71.43 9.77
N GLN A 419 -7.75 70.39 9.44
CA GLN A 419 -8.09 70.12 8.04
C GLN A 419 -8.96 71.25 7.48
N ARG A 420 -8.79 71.60 6.20
CA ARG A 420 -9.79 72.36 5.43
C ARG A 420 -10.48 71.43 4.45
N LYS A 421 -11.82 71.53 4.34
CA LYS A 421 -12.56 71.07 3.16
C LYS A 421 -12.41 72.08 2.02
N ALA A 422 -12.61 71.60 0.80
CA ALA A 422 -12.37 72.34 -0.43
C ALA A 422 -13.33 73.53 -0.66
N ARG A 423 -12.89 74.44 -1.54
CA ARG A 423 -13.76 75.17 -2.47
C ARG A 423 -13.11 75.13 -3.86
N ALA A 424 -13.94 75.25 -4.88
CA ALA A 424 -13.52 75.17 -6.28
C ALA A 424 -12.86 76.48 -6.75
N ALA A 425 -11.97 76.34 -7.73
CA ALA A 425 -12.14 77.06 -9.00
C ALA A 425 -12.82 76.02 -9.93
N ASP A 426 -13.96 76.25 -10.57
CA ASP A 426 -14.26 77.32 -11.53
C ASP A 426 -13.17 77.43 -12.60
N ALA A 427 -13.51 76.98 -13.81
CA ALA A 427 -12.68 77.14 -14.98
C ALA A 427 -12.89 78.53 -15.59
N ASP A 428 -11.88 79.03 -16.28
CA ASP A 428 -12.02 79.85 -17.49
C ASP A 428 -10.80 79.60 -18.37
N GLU A 429 -10.97 79.82 -19.67
CA GLU A 429 -10.08 79.31 -20.72
C GLU A 429 -8.93 80.27 -21.06
N ILE A 430 -7.72 79.72 -21.21
CA ILE A 430 -6.67 80.18 -22.13
C ILE A 430 -6.19 78.88 -22.78
N ASP A 431 -6.76 78.44 -23.89
CA ASP A 431 -6.76 79.02 -25.25
C ASP A 431 -5.44 78.71 -25.99
N ASP A 432 -5.55 78.51 -27.30
CA ASP A 432 -4.61 77.75 -28.13
C ASP A 432 -3.34 78.53 -28.54
N ALA A 433 -2.47 77.81 -29.26
CA ALA A 433 -1.30 78.26 -30.01
C ALA A 433 -0.05 78.68 -29.21
N ASP A 434 0.89 77.73 -29.11
CA ASP A 434 2.17 77.89 -29.81
C ASP A 434 2.43 76.62 -30.64
N LEU A 435 2.13 76.70 -31.94
CA LEU A 435 2.69 75.85 -32.99
C LEU A 435 3.72 76.72 -33.70
N ASP A 436 5.02 76.48 -33.50
CA ASP A 436 6.11 77.06 -34.30
C ASP A 436 7.44 76.32 -34.07
N ASP A 437 8.41 76.55 -34.96
CA ASP A 437 9.82 76.11 -34.97
C ASP A 437 10.09 74.59 -34.86
N ILE A 438 10.54 73.85 -35.89
CA ILE A 438 11.32 74.16 -37.12
C ILE A 438 12.76 74.63 -36.84
N ASP A 439 13.72 74.03 -37.58
CA ASP A 439 15.15 74.38 -37.67
C ASP A 439 15.97 74.34 -36.36
N SER A 440 17.31 74.40 -36.38
CA SER A 440 18.31 73.79 -37.28
C SER A 440 19.66 73.80 -36.54
N ASP A 441 20.63 73.04 -37.04
CA ASP A 441 22.03 73.00 -36.59
C ASP A 441 22.22 72.36 -35.19
N ASP A 442 23.36 71.77 -34.84
CA ASP A 442 24.66 71.68 -35.52
C ASP A 442 25.19 70.22 -35.56
N ASP A 443 26.21 69.99 -36.37
CA ASP A 443 26.63 68.70 -36.93
C ASP A 443 27.76 67.99 -36.11
N GLU A 444 28.30 66.90 -36.68
CA GLU A 444 29.63 66.31 -36.37
C GLU A 444 29.82 65.63 -34.97
N LEU A 445 30.35 64.40 -34.79
CA LEU A 445 31.27 63.53 -35.55
C LEU A 445 30.95 62.03 -35.25
N GLN A 446 31.26 60.99 -36.05
CA GLN A 446 31.74 60.88 -37.43
C GLN A 446 31.83 59.38 -37.86
N ARG A 447 31.26 58.99 -39.03
CA ARG A 447 31.62 57.83 -39.91
C ARG A 447 31.45 56.36 -39.39
N ASP A 448 31.26 55.34 -40.25
CA ASP A 448 31.01 55.27 -41.71
C ASP A 448 30.30 53.95 -42.12
N HIS A 449 29.42 54.04 -43.14
CA HIS A 449 29.07 53.04 -44.18
C HIS A 449 28.65 51.56 -43.86
N SER A 450 27.82 50.87 -44.66
CA SER A 450 27.15 51.20 -45.95
C SER A 450 25.96 50.28 -46.30
N GLY A 451 24.90 50.84 -46.90
CA GLY A 451 24.02 50.20 -47.91
C GLY A 451 22.97 49.16 -47.44
N ASP A 452 21.81 48.94 -48.07
CA ASP A 452 21.08 49.52 -49.24
C ASP A 452 19.55 49.19 -49.00
N GLU A 453 18.48 49.48 -49.76
CA GLU A 453 18.19 50.00 -51.14
C GLU A 453 16.67 50.43 -51.17
N ASP A 454 16.34 51.74 -51.38
CA ASP A 454 15.19 52.43 -52.08
C ASP A 454 13.68 51.94 -51.96
N ASP A 455 12.57 52.71 -52.16
CA ASP A 455 12.28 54.14 -52.48
C ASP A 455 10.78 54.57 -52.26
N GLU A 456 10.50 55.90 -52.23
CA GLU A 456 9.32 56.72 -52.69
C GLU A 456 7.83 56.27 -52.42
N ASP A 457 6.89 57.02 -51.77
CA ASP A 457 6.23 58.36 -52.00
C ASP A 457 4.76 58.22 -52.54
N ASP A 458 3.77 59.13 -52.47
CA ASP A 458 3.50 60.46 -51.83
C ASP A 458 1.94 60.72 -51.79
N THR A 459 1.47 61.80 -51.11
CA THR A 459 0.09 62.37 -51.02
C THR A 459 -0.93 61.59 -50.16
N GLY A 460 -1.93 62.16 -49.46
CA GLY A 460 -2.54 63.52 -49.41
C GLY A 460 -4.08 63.37 -49.44
N PHE A 461 -4.98 64.14 -48.81
CA PHE A 461 -4.97 65.38 -48.01
C PHE A 461 -6.28 65.44 -47.14
N LEU A 462 -6.49 66.52 -46.36
CA LEU A 462 -7.63 66.88 -45.48
C LEU A 462 -9.05 66.81 -46.13
N ASP A 463 -10.20 66.93 -45.42
CA ASP A 463 -10.58 68.05 -44.54
C ASP A 463 -11.91 67.89 -43.73
N THR A 464 -12.15 68.86 -42.84
CA THR A 464 -13.40 69.34 -42.18
C THR A 464 -13.74 68.92 -40.73
N ASN A 465 -14.38 69.87 -40.03
CA ASN A 465 -14.59 69.91 -38.57
C ASN A 465 -15.92 69.30 -38.09
N GLY A 466 -15.98 68.93 -36.79
CA GLY A 466 -17.15 68.32 -36.14
C GLY A 466 -18.15 69.31 -35.50
N THR A 467 -19.14 68.78 -34.76
CA THR A 467 -20.06 69.58 -33.91
C THR A 467 -20.70 68.74 -32.79
N SER A 468 -21.26 69.40 -31.77
CA SER A 468 -21.71 68.82 -30.50
C SER A 468 -23.17 68.34 -30.44
N MET A 469 -23.45 67.42 -29.49
CA MET A 469 -24.75 66.96 -28.97
C MET A 469 -26.05 67.74 -29.31
N ARG A 470 -27.11 67.01 -29.71
CA ARG A 470 -28.35 66.82 -28.90
C ARG A 470 -29.36 65.82 -29.51
N LYS A 471 -30.27 65.32 -28.66
CA LYS A 471 -31.53 64.57 -28.97
C LYS A 471 -32.55 65.49 -29.72
N PRO A 472 -33.72 65.06 -30.29
CA PRO A 472 -34.49 63.84 -29.95
C PRO A 472 -35.41 63.17 -31.05
N ARG A 473 -36.13 62.11 -30.61
CA ARG A 473 -37.53 61.66 -30.95
C ARG A 473 -37.96 61.29 -32.40
N MET A 474 -38.54 60.08 -32.51
CA MET A 474 -39.70 59.62 -33.33
C MET A 474 -39.96 60.21 -34.74
N THR A 475 -40.10 59.33 -35.75
CA THR A 475 -41.44 58.91 -36.29
C THR A 475 -41.38 57.70 -37.23
N ARG A 476 -42.44 56.88 -37.17
CA ARG A 476 -42.88 55.78 -38.06
C ARG A 476 -43.02 56.17 -39.54
N LYS A 477 -42.55 55.33 -40.50
CA LYS A 477 -43.39 54.75 -41.57
C LYS A 477 -42.75 53.51 -42.28
N GLU A 478 -43.61 52.73 -42.93
CA GLU A 478 -43.43 51.43 -43.61
C GLU A 478 -42.81 51.48 -45.04
N GLU A 479 -42.65 50.28 -45.65
CA GLU A 479 -42.47 49.95 -47.08
C GLU A 479 -41.07 50.20 -47.72
N LYS A 480 -40.52 49.36 -48.61
CA LYS A 480 -40.82 47.96 -49.05
C LYS A 480 -39.66 47.41 -49.92
N ASP A 481 -39.60 46.07 -50.09
CA ASP A 481 -39.12 45.24 -51.25
C ASP A 481 -37.78 45.61 -51.95
N ASP A 482 -37.00 44.72 -52.59
CA ASP A 482 -37.04 43.27 -52.90
C ASP A 482 -35.71 42.63 -52.36
N ALA A 483 -35.57 41.33 -52.00
CA ALA A 483 -36.14 40.06 -52.48
C ALA A 483 -35.41 39.42 -53.69
N ALA A 484 -35.59 38.10 -53.88
CA ALA A 484 -34.90 37.16 -54.79
C ALA A 484 -33.39 36.92 -54.47
N GLU A 485 -32.95 35.83 -53.82
CA GLU A 485 -33.08 34.36 -54.09
C GLU A 485 -32.09 33.79 -55.13
N GLU A 486 -31.46 32.66 -54.81
CA GLU A 486 -31.78 31.42 -55.53
C GLU A 486 -31.72 30.16 -54.62
N VAL A 487 -32.79 29.39 -54.77
CA VAL A 487 -33.20 28.07 -54.24
C VAL A 487 -32.23 26.89 -54.51
N ALA A 488 -32.48 25.62 -54.14
CA ALA A 488 -33.07 24.94 -52.96
C ALA A 488 -33.18 23.41 -53.27
N PHE A 489 -33.71 22.60 -52.33
CA PHE A 489 -34.09 21.17 -52.42
C PHE A 489 -32.94 20.14 -52.63
N ALA A 490 -32.81 19.02 -51.87
CA ALA A 490 -33.71 17.93 -51.42
C ALA A 490 -33.78 16.75 -52.44
N ASP A 491 -34.08 15.49 -52.09
CA ASP A 491 -34.73 14.89 -50.90
C ASP A 491 -34.14 13.51 -50.53
N SER A 492 -34.44 12.96 -49.33
CA SER A 492 -34.67 11.50 -49.08
C SER A 492 -34.94 11.11 -47.60
N ASP A 493 -36.21 11.28 -47.16
CA ASP A 493 -37.01 10.26 -46.42
C ASP A 493 -36.79 9.95 -44.91
N SER A 494 -37.89 9.57 -44.23
CA SER A 494 -38.12 9.28 -42.79
C SER A 494 -37.83 10.44 -41.80
N ASP A 495 -38.78 11.10 -41.13
CA ASP A 495 -40.22 10.88 -40.81
C ASP A 495 -40.55 9.83 -39.72
N LEU A 496 -41.57 10.18 -38.90
CA LEU A 496 -42.18 9.49 -37.74
C LEU A 496 -41.28 9.20 -36.52
N GLY A 497 -41.61 9.65 -35.30
CA GLY A 497 -42.75 10.50 -34.93
C GLY A 497 -42.73 11.01 -33.47
N SER A 498 -42.99 12.31 -33.36
CA SER A 498 -43.75 13.04 -32.33
C SER A 498 -43.92 12.46 -30.92
N ILE A 499 -43.40 13.23 -29.95
CA ILE A 499 -44.21 13.61 -28.78
C ILE A 499 -45.19 14.70 -29.24
N SER A 500 -46.47 14.48 -28.98
CA SER A 500 -47.61 15.40 -29.03
C SER A 500 -48.59 14.84 -28.01
N GLY A 501 -49.21 15.56 -27.08
CA GLY A 501 -49.34 16.98 -26.74
C GLY A 501 -50.29 16.97 -25.51
N GLU A 502 -50.93 18.04 -25.06
CA GLU A 502 -50.90 19.46 -25.40
C GLU A 502 -50.88 20.26 -24.09
N GLU A 503 -50.11 21.35 -24.05
CA GLU A 503 -50.62 22.62 -23.52
C GLU A 503 -51.19 23.37 -24.75
N PRO A 504 -52.20 24.26 -24.66
CA PRO A 504 -52.49 25.12 -23.49
C PRO A 504 -53.98 25.36 -23.16
N ASP A 505 -54.23 26.07 -22.04
CA ASP A 505 -54.98 27.34 -21.94
C ASP A 505 -54.94 27.81 -20.46
N LEU A 506 -54.76 29.09 -20.10
CA LEU A 506 -55.64 30.27 -20.31
C LEU A 506 -57.01 30.06 -19.62
N SER A 507 -57.42 30.83 -18.61
CA SER A 507 -57.92 32.23 -18.67
C SER A 507 -59.00 32.43 -19.75
N ASP A 508 -60.20 32.96 -19.47
CA ASP A 508 -60.69 33.63 -18.25
C ASP A 508 -62.24 33.52 -18.14
N LEU A 509 -62.79 33.69 -16.94
CA LEU A 509 -64.21 34.00 -16.67
C LEU A 509 -64.35 34.99 -15.49
N GLU A 510 -63.63 36.11 -15.58
CA GLU A 510 -64.22 37.44 -15.81
C GLU A 510 -65.55 37.77 -15.09
N ASN A 511 -65.60 38.98 -14.50
CA ASN A 511 -66.72 39.71 -13.84
C ASN A 511 -66.83 39.50 -12.31
N GLY A 512 -66.46 40.47 -11.46
CA GLY A 512 -65.85 41.80 -11.67
C GLY A 512 -65.34 42.34 -10.32
N ASP A 513 -64.49 43.37 -10.22
CA ASP A 513 -64.36 44.62 -11.00
C ASP A 513 -62.90 45.17 -10.93
N TYR A 514 -62.55 46.19 -11.75
CA TYR A 514 -61.31 47.03 -11.75
C TYR A 514 -60.06 46.70 -12.61
N ASP A 515 -60.21 46.88 -13.94
CA ASP A 515 -59.32 47.61 -14.90
C ASP A 515 -57.91 47.08 -15.33
N SER A 516 -57.38 47.61 -16.46
CA SER A 516 -56.51 46.88 -17.43
C SER A 516 -55.20 47.57 -17.94
N GLU A 517 -54.47 46.84 -18.82
CA GLU A 517 -53.50 47.22 -19.90
C GLU A 517 -52.03 46.69 -19.83
N GLU A 518 -51.33 46.71 -20.98
CA GLU A 518 -50.41 45.65 -21.52
C GLU A 518 -48.88 46.00 -21.63
N ASP A 519 -48.10 45.06 -22.22
CA ASP A 519 -46.96 45.22 -23.17
C ASP A 519 -45.50 44.71 -22.86
N GLU A 520 -45.04 43.86 -23.80
CA GLU A 520 -43.74 43.66 -24.51
C GLU A 520 -42.33 43.66 -23.82
N ASP A 521 -41.63 42.52 -24.01
CA ASP A 521 -40.31 42.26 -24.64
C ASP A 521 -38.90 42.77 -24.15
N ASP A 522 -37.94 41.85 -24.36
CA ASP A 522 -36.50 41.88 -24.71
C ASP A 522 -35.38 42.70 -24.00
N ASP A 523 -34.33 41.92 -23.71
CA ASP A 523 -32.85 42.09 -23.82
C ASP A 523 -32.05 43.40 -23.49
N ASP A 524 -31.08 43.16 -22.60
CA ASP A 524 -29.67 43.65 -22.55
C ASP A 524 -29.28 45.08 -22.06
N ASP A 525 -28.03 45.14 -21.60
CA ASP A 525 -27.14 46.26 -21.27
C ASP A 525 -27.61 47.34 -20.25
N GLY A 526 -27.03 47.34 -19.04
CA GLY A 526 -27.37 48.31 -17.98
C GLY A 526 -26.55 48.25 -16.69
N ALA A 527 -25.33 48.79 -16.69
CA ALA A 527 -24.44 48.75 -15.52
C ALA A 527 -24.80 49.73 -14.38
N LEU A 528 -24.22 49.50 -13.20
CA LEU A 528 -24.05 50.46 -12.08
C LEU A 528 -25.29 50.89 -11.26
N ASN A 529 -26.03 49.95 -10.64
CA ASN A 529 -27.06 50.31 -9.64
C ASN A 529 -26.97 49.61 -8.26
N TRP A 530 -25.85 48.93 -7.93
CA TRP A 530 -25.70 48.14 -6.69
C TRP A 530 -25.86 48.94 -5.37
N LYS A 531 -25.75 50.28 -5.42
CA LYS A 531 -25.92 51.15 -4.26
C LYS A 531 -27.34 51.69 -4.06
N ALA A 532 -28.17 51.78 -5.11
CA ALA A 532 -29.48 52.44 -5.03
C ALA A 532 -30.40 51.77 -4.00
N ASN A 533 -30.52 50.44 -4.09
CA ASN A 533 -31.32 49.65 -3.16
C ASN A 533 -30.48 49.02 -2.04
N LEU A 534 -29.30 49.54 -1.70
CA LEU A 534 -28.43 48.93 -0.69
C LEU A 534 -29.13 48.82 0.67
N ARG A 535 -29.93 49.82 1.05
CA ARG A 535 -30.65 49.85 2.34
C ARG A 535 -31.86 48.90 2.37
N GLU A 536 -32.59 48.78 1.25
CA GLU A 536 -33.66 47.79 1.12
C GLU A 536 -33.13 46.36 1.01
N ASN A 537 -32.07 46.13 0.22
CA ASN A 537 -31.44 44.81 0.10
C ASN A 537 -30.80 44.40 1.43
N ALA A 538 -30.22 45.34 2.19
CA ALA A 538 -29.82 45.08 3.57
C ALA A 538 -31.05 44.65 4.41
N ALA A 539 -32.14 45.40 4.43
CA ALA A 539 -33.35 45.02 5.18
C ALA A 539 -33.92 43.65 4.75
N LYS A 540 -33.97 43.37 3.45
CA LYS A 540 -34.42 42.08 2.86
C LYS A 540 -33.43 40.92 3.13
N MET A 541 -32.16 41.22 3.42
CA MET A 541 -31.12 40.24 3.81
C MET A 541 -31.06 40.01 5.33
N HIS A 542 -31.27 41.04 6.16
CA HIS A 542 -31.39 40.90 7.62
C HIS A 542 -32.72 40.23 8.01
N GLY A 543 -33.82 40.52 7.30
CA GLY A 543 -35.13 39.91 7.54
C GLY A 543 -35.28 38.45 7.09
N ARG A 544 -34.33 37.91 6.30
CA ARG A 544 -34.30 36.49 5.92
C ARG A 544 -33.31 35.74 6.80
N LYS A 545 -33.81 34.84 7.67
CA LYS A 545 -32.96 33.85 8.36
C LYS A 545 -32.07 33.16 7.32
N ARG A 546 -30.75 33.13 7.56
CA ARG A 546 -29.78 32.56 6.62
C ARG A 546 -30.13 31.08 6.38
N PRO A 547 -30.27 30.62 5.13
CA PRO A 547 -30.60 29.22 4.85
C PRO A 547 -29.44 28.31 5.28
N TYR A 548 -29.76 27.12 5.79
CA TYR A 548 -28.82 26.15 6.36
C TYR A 548 -27.71 25.71 5.39
N ARG A 549 -26.60 26.46 5.35
CA ARG A 549 -25.46 26.18 4.47
C ARG A 549 -24.53 25.15 5.10
N ILE A 550 -24.41 23.99 4.45
CA ILE A 550 -23.53 22.88 4.87
C ILE A 550 -22.06 23.32 4.89
N ALA A 551 -21.63 24.13 3.92
CA ALA A 551 -20.27 24.69 3.87
C ALA A 551 -19.96 25.64 5.04
N GLU A 552 -20.96 26.38 5.53
CA GLU A 552 -20.82 27.30 6.67
C GLU A 552 -20.71 26.52 7.98
N LEU A 553 -21.52 25.48 8.17
CA LEU A 553 -21.37 24.51 9.26
C LEU A 553 -19.98 23.85 9.24
N GLY A 554 -19.51 23.39 8.08
CA GLY A 554 -18.18 22.81 7.91
C GLY A 554 -17.04 23.75 8.29
N LYS A 555 -17.20 25.06 8.08
CA LYS A 555 -16.24 26.08 8.55
C LYS A 555 -16.29 26.26 10.07
N LEU A 556 -17.50 26.37 10.65
CA LEU A 556 -17.72 26.60 12.07
C LEU A 556 -17.31 25.41 12.95
N MET A 557 -17.61 24.17 12.54
CA MET A 557 -17.30 22.93 13.28
C MET A 557 -15.82 22.74 13.62
N TYR A 558 -14.91 23.38 12.88
CA TYR A 558 -13.47 23.29 13.08
C TYR A 558 -12.84 24.58 13.65
N ASN A 559 -13.64 25.58 14.06
CA ASN A 559 -13.10 26.69 14.82
C ASN A 559 -13.09 26.37 16.32
N LEU A 560 -11.88 26.26 16.89
CA LEU A 560 -11.66 25.97 18.31
C LEU A 560 -11.97 27.18 19.22
N GLU A 561 -12.23 28.36 18.66
CA GLU A 561 -12.62 29.58 19.39
C GLU A 561 -14.12 29.61 19.76
N ILE A 562 -14.93 28.70 19.22
CA ILE A 562 -16.40 28.70 19.34
C ILE A 562 -16.84 27.38 19.98
N SER A 563 -17.70 27.41 21.00
CA SER A 563 -18.21 26.16 21.59
C SER A 563 -19.12 25.40 20.62
N PRO A 564 -19.28 24.07 20.75
CA PRO A 564 -20.20 23.31 19.89
C PRO A 564 -21.66 23.79 19.99
N GLU A 565 -22.08 24.32 21.14
CA GLU A 565 -23.41 24.89 21.33
C GLU A 565 -23.55 26.23 20.59
N ASP A 566 -22.55 27.12 20.71
CA ASP A 566 -22.49 28.38 19.95
C ASP A 566 -22.40 28.15 18.43
N VAL A 567 -21.69 27.12 17.97
CA VAL A 567 -21.65 26.70 16.56
C VAL A 567 -23.06 26.35 16.08
N ILE A 568 -23.83 25.62 16.88
CA ILE A 568 -25.21 25.25 16.55
C ILE A 568 -26.13 26.47 16.57
N MET A 569 -26.03 27.37 17.56
CA MET A 569 -26.83 28.60 17.61
C MET A 569 -26.53 29.54 16.43
N LYS A 570 -25.24 29.77 16.13
CA LYS A 570 -24.80 30.60 15.00
C LYS A 570 -25.19 30.00 13.66
N TRP A 571 -25.15 28.67 13.50
CA TRP A 571 -25.58 28.00 12.27
C TRP A 571 -27.11 27.95 12.09
N LYS A 572 -27.89 27.92 13.18
CA LYS A 572 -29.36 28.08 13.13
C LYS A 572 -29.81 29.52 12.87
N GLY A 573 -28.96 30.51 13.13
CA GLY A 573 -29.36 31.92 13.19
C GLY A 573 -30.25 32.19 14.42
N ASP A 574 -29.91 31.58 15.55
CA ASP A 574 -30.52 31.83 16.87
C ASP A 574 -29.53 32.54 17.83
N ALA A 575 -28.38 33.00 17.31
CA ALA A 575 -27.48 33.87 18.05
C ALA A 575 -27.93 35.33 17.87
N GLU A 576 -28.24 36.00 18.98
CA GLU A 576 -28.48 37.43 19.01
C GLU A 576 -27.15 38.16 18.70
N GLU A 577 -27.14 39.03 17.69
CA GLU A 577 -26.06 39.99 17.49
C GLU A 577 -26.28 41.11 18.53
N GLU A 578 -25.50 41.11 19.63
CA GLU A 578 -25.51 42.22 20.60
C GLU A 578 -25.03 43.50 19.87
N ASP A 579 -25.97 44.43 19.60
CA ASP A 579 -25.67 45.71 18.95
C ASP A 579 -24.71 46.54 19.80
N ILE A 580 -23.49 46.75 19.29
CA ILE A 580 -22.40 47.45 19.99
C ILE A 580 -22.65 48.98 20.06
N GLU A 581 -23.71 49.49 19.41
CA GLU A 581 -24.08 50.93 19.41
C GLU A 581 -25.10 51.30 20.51
N ALA A 582 -25.17 50.55 21.63
CA ALA A 582 -26.09 50.82 22.73
C ALA A 582 -25.56 50.47 24.15
N ASP A 583 -24.45 51.07 24.57
CA ASP A 583 -24.12 51.30 26.00
C ASP A 583 -23.03 52.39 26.13
N ASP A 584 -23.43 53.66 26.03
CA ASP A 584 -22.60 54.84 26.30
C ASP A 584 -23.04 55.45 27.65
N ASP A 585 -22.79 54.72 28.75
CA ASP A 585 -22.88 55.21 30.14
C ASP A 585 -22.10 54.27 31.12
N ASP A 586 -21.65 54.80 32.26
CA ASP A 586 -20.64 54.17 33.15
C ASP A 586 -21.13 53.02 34.08
N ASP A 587 -20.16 52.29 34.65
CA ASP A 587 -20.26 51.35 35.81
C ASP A 587 -21.00 49.99 35.64
N GLY A 588 -20.43 49.08 34.83
CA GLY A 588 -20.97 47.71 34.59
C GLY A 588 -20.06 46.48 34.85
N PHE A 589 -18.86 46.64 35.42
CA PHE A 589 -17.72 45.69 35.35
C PHE A 589 -17.88 44.24 35.89
N PHE A 590 -19.07 43.80 36.36
CA PHE A 590 -19.26 42.44 36.92
C PHE A 590 -20.63 41.78 36.62
N LYS A 591 -21.02 41.63 35.34
CA LYS A 591 -22.01 40.61 34.94
C LYS A 591 -21.40 39.20 35.05
N LYS A 592 -21.34 38.66 36.27
CA LYS A 592 -20.93 37.27 36.53
C LYS A 592 -21.96 36.33 35.93
N SER A 593 -21.61 35.66 34.83
CA SER A 593 -22.49 34.71 34.14
C SER A 593 -23.02 33.65 35.11
N LYS A 594 -24.31 33.34 35.01
CA LYS A 594 -24.91 32.24 35.77
C LYS A 594 -24.43 30.92 35.19
N ALA A 595 -23.38 30.36 35.77
CA ALA A 595 -22.93 29.00 35.51
C ALA A 595 -23.97 27.99 36.03
N GLN A 596 -25.05 27.80 35.26
CA GLN A 596 -25.95 26.67 35.39
C GLN A 596 -25.43 25.56 34.47
N ASP A 597 -25.11 24.42 35.09
CA ASP A 597 -24.70 23.16 34.46
C ASP A 597 -23.48 23.19 33.51
N ALA A 598 -22.31 23.51 34.10
CA ALA A 598 -21.00 23.01 33.67
C ALA A 598 -20.87 21.47 33.87
N ASN A 599 -21.85 20.73 33.35
CA ASN A 599 -22.09 19.29 33.47
C ASN A 599 -22.62 18.69 32.15
N ASN A 600 -22.94 19.52 31.14
CA ASN A 600 -23.45 19.09 29.84
C ASN A 600 -22.35 18.95 28.76
N GLU A 601 -21.20 19.58 28.97
CA GLU A 601 -19.96 19.29 28.22
C GLU A 601 -19.69 17.76 28.23
N ASP A 602 -19.25 17.22 27.09
CA ASP A 602 -18.91 15.80 26.86
C ASP A 602 -20.04 14.75 27.06
N ARG A 603 -21.31 15.08 26.77
CA ARG A 603 -22.40 14.08 26.67
C ARG A 603 -22.73 13.64 25.23
N TYR A 604 -22.23 12.47 24.84
CA TYR A 604 -22.52 11.81 23.54
C TYR A 604 -23.98 11.40 23.28
N ILE A 605 -24.90 11.56 24.25
CA ILE A 605 -26.31 11.19 24.11
C ILE A 605 -27.17 12.35 24.60
N ALA A 606 -27.97 12.91 23.69
CA ALA A 606 -28.92 13.97 24.02
C ALA A 606 -30.01 13.46 24.97
N ARG A 607 -30.45 14.31 25.90
CA ARG A 607 -31.70 14.09 26.65
C ARG A 607 -32.84 14.67 25.84
N PHE A 608 -33.65 13.80 25.24
CA PHE A 608 -34.89 14.19 24.59
C PHE A 608 -35.96 14.53 25.62
N ASN A 609 -36.70 15.62 25.43
CA ASN A 609 -37.91 15.87 26.20
C ASN A 609 -39.08 15.11 25.55
N TYR A 610 -39.56 14.06 26.21
CA TYR A 610 -40.65 13.23 25.69
C TYR A 610 -41.98 13.99 25.64
N ASP A 611 -42.21 14.96 26.52
CA ASP A 611 -43.48 15.71 26.59
C ASP A 611 -43.61 16.76 25.46
N GLU A 612 -42.48 17.25 24.94
CA GLU A 612 -42.42 18.13 23.75
C GLU A 612 -42.51 17.30 22.46
N LEU A 613 -41.87 16.13 22.42
CA LEU A 613 -41.96 15.22 21.30
C LEU A 613 -43.37 14.62 21.16
N ALA A 614 -44.04 14.28 22.27
CA ALA A 614 -45.41 13.81 22.26
C ALA A 614 -46.31 14.82 21.54
N LYS A 615 -46.37 16.07 22.03
CA LYS A 615 -47.17 17.15 21.43
C LYS A 615 -46.89 17.36 19.95
N LYS A 616 -45.61 17.44 19.56
CA LYS A 616 -45.22 17.63 18.14
C LYS A 616 -45.66 16.48 17.23
N TRP A 617 -45.81 15.27 17.77
CA TRP A 617 -46.27 14.08 17.02
C TRP A 617 -47.71 13.67 17.38
N GLU A 618 -48.43 14.49 18.17
CA GLU A 618 -49.89 14.49 18.31
C GLU A 618 -50.53 15.35 17.21
N ASP A 619 -49.81 16.35 16.68
CA ASP A 619 -50.24 17.16 15.53
C ASP A 619 -50.39 16.30 14.25
N GLU A 620 -51.61 16.08 13.78
CA GLU A 620 -51.90 15.22 12.62
C GLU A 620 -51.24 15.69 11.32
N GLU A 621 -51.05 17.01 11.12
CA GLU A 621 -50.28 17.57 10.00
C GLU A 621 -48.81 17.13 10.01
N ASN A 622 -48.17 17.07 11.19
CA ASN A 622 -46.80 16.57 11.33
C ASN A 622 -46.75 15.06 11.06
N ILE A 623 -47.78 14.31 11.45
CA ILE A 623 -47.91 12.87 11.13
C ILE A 623 -48.07 12.67 9.62
N ALA A 624 -48.93 13.46 8.95
CA ALA A 624 -49.12 13.40 7.50
C ALA A 624 -47.84 13.75 6.72
N ALA A 625 -47.13 14.81 7.14
CA ALA A 625 -45.83 15.17 6.58
C ALA A 625 -44.78 14.06 6.80
N LEU A 626 -44.81 13.37 7.94
CA LEU A 626 -43.95 12.20 8.21
C LEU A 626 -44.36 10.98 7.37
N LYS A 627 -45.66 10.78 7.11
CA LYS A 627 -46.25 9.67 6.34
C LYS A 627 -45.58 9.55 4.97
N THR A 628 -45.25 10.67 4.32
CA THR A 628 -44.52 10.75 3.03
C THR A 628 -43.20 9.94 2.99
N ARG A 629 -42.60 9.62 4.14
CA ARG A 629 -41.37 8.84 4.27
C ARG A 629 -41.59 7.34 4.50
N PHE A 630 -42.84 6.90 4.58
CA PHE A 630 -43.25 5.51 4.58
C PHE A 630 -43.82 5.16 3.20
N ALA A 631 -43.66 3.90 2.77
CA ALA A 631 -44.08 3.46 1.43
C ALA A 631 -45.55 3.79 1.10
N GLY A 632 -46.46 3.75 2.09
CA GLY A 632 -47.88 4.09 1.93
C GLY A 632 -48.25 5.57 2.07
N GLY A 633 -47.29 6.49 2.18
CA GLY A 633 -47.56 7.92 2.35
C GLY A 633 -47.05 8.83 1.23
N HIS A 634 -46.27 8.30 0.29
CA HIS A 634 -46.08 8.96 -1.01
C HIS A 634 -47.37 8.91 -1.88
N MET A 635 -48.38 8.16 -1.40
CA MET A 635 -49.62 7.79 -2.08
C MET A 635 -50.84 8.66 -1.74
N SER A 636 -50.84 9.41 -0.64
CA SER A 636 -51.98 10.26 -0.21
C SER A 636 -51.73 11.75 -0.50
N GLY A 637 -51.13 12.04 -1.65
CA GLY A 637 -50.53 13.33 -1.99
C GLY A 637 -51.28 14.14 -3.05
N LYS A 638 -52.52 13.77 -3.43
CA LYS A 638 -53.33 14.57 -4.34
C LYS A 638 -54.82 14.38 -4.12
N ASP A 639 -55.51 15.54 -4.05
CA ASP A 639 -56.96 15.74 -4.04
C ASP A 639 -57.70 15.15 -2.82
N GLY A 640 -58.79 15.79 -2.36
CA GLY A 640 -59.29 15.63 -0.96
C GLY A 640 -60.81 15.61 -0.78
N ASP A 641 -61.21 15.34 0.48
CA ASP A 641 -62.56 15.28 1.07
C ASP A 641 -63.65 14.50 0.30
N GLY A 642 -63.98 13.29 0.80
CA GLY A 642 -64.98 12.41 0.17
C GLY A 642 -65.40 11.18 0.99
N GLU A 643 -65.87 11.39 2.21
CA GLU A 643 -66.59 10.45 3.11
C GLU A 643 -65.85 9.19 3.63
N ASP A 644 -66.25 8.72 4.81
CA ASP A 644 -65.74 7.52 5.48
C ASP A 644 -66.40 6.23 4.97
N ASP A 645 -65.66 5.11 4.92
CA ASP A 645 -66.26 3.77 4.94
C ASP A 645 -65.35 2.75 5.66
N ASP A 646 -65.94 1.91 6.50
CA ASP A 646 -65.21 1.06 7.47
C ASP A 646 -64.56 -0.18 6.84
N PHE A 647 -63.22 -0.27 6.85
CA PHE A 647 -62.52 -1.52 6.52
C PHE A 647 -62.25 -2.37 7.78
N GLU A 648 -63.28 -3.05 8.28
CA GLU A 648 -63.11 -4.10 9.30
C GLU A 648 -62.17 -5.22 8.80
N GLY A 649 -61.40 -5.80 9.72
CA GLY A 649 -60.25 -6.66 9.38
C GLY A 649 -60.60 -8.07 8.89
N PHE A 650 -59.78 -8.59 7.98
CA PHE A 650 -59.83 -9.99 7.52
C PHE A 650 -58.53 -10.74 7.84
N ASP A 651 -58.45 -11.31 9.05
CA ASP A 651 -57.56 -12.44 9.37
C ASP A 651 -58.30 -13.74 8.99
N GLY A 652 -57.89 -14.42 7.92
CA GLY A 652 -58.60 -15.61 7.42
C GLY A 652 -57.73 -16.53 6.55
N ASP A 653 -57.58 -17.78 7.00
CA ASP A 653 -56.74 -18.82 6.37
C ASP A 653 -57.53 -19.74 5.41
N GLY A 654 -56.97 -19.95 4.22
CA GLY A 654 -57.13 -21.19 3.43
C GLY A 654 -58.25 -21.26 2.38
N GLY A 655 -57.92 -21.86 1.22
CA GLY A 655 -58.89 -22.38 0.24
C GLY A 655 -58.55 -22.09 -1.22
N ASP A 656 -58.32 -23.15 -2.02
CA ASP A 656 -58.44 -23.11 -3.49
C ASP A 656 -59.93 -23.25 -3.89
N ASP A 657 -60.36 -22.69 -5.04
CA ASP A 657 -60.92 -23.46 -6.18
C ASP A 657 -61.18 -22.56 -7.42
N GLU A 658 -61.53 -23.17 -8.56
CA GLU A 658 -61.74 -22.56 -9.89
C GLU A 658 -63.19 -22.11 -10.17
N GLY A 659 -63.41 -21.33 -11.24
CA GLY A 659 -64.75 -20.88 -11.70
C GLY A 659 -64.70 -19.52 -12.41
N ASP A 660 -64.15 -19.45 -13.62
CA ASP A 660 -64.86 -19.61 -14.92
C ASP A 660 -65.57 -18.33 -15.39
N GLY A 661 -64.90 -17.61 -16.30
CA GLY A 661 -65.45 -16.46 -17.02
C GLY A 661 -66.26 -16.86 -18.26
N GLU A 662 -67.14 -15.95 -18.69
CA GLU A 662 -68.13 -16.19 -19.75
C GLU A 662 -67.49 -16.50 -21.11
N PHE A 663 -67.97 -17.56 -21.78
CA PHE A 663 -67.34 -18.12 -22.97
C PHE A 663 -68.16 -17.85 -24.25
N GLU A 664 -67.62 -17.02 -25.14
CA GLU A 664 -68.20 -16.74 -26.46
C GLU A 664 -67.69 -17.77 -27.48
N ASP A 665 -68.55 -18.72 -27.88
CA ASP A 665 -68.18 -19.76 -28.86
C ASP A 665 -68.16 -19.22 -30.31
N LEU A 666 -66.94 -18.95 -30.76
CA LEU A 666 -66.60 -18.32 -32.03
C LEU A 666 -66.84 -19.19 -33.29
N GLU A 667 -67.36 -20.42 -33.14
CA GLU A 667 -67.73 -21.29 -34.27
C GLU A 667 -69.25 -21.63 -34.35
N THR A 668 -70.10 -21.15 -33.42
CA THR A 668 -71.57 -21.36 -33.49
C THR A 668 -72.44 -20.10 -33.35
N GLY A 669 -72.03 -19.07 -32.60
CA GLY A 669 -72.56 -17.71 -32.74
C GLY A 669 -74.01 -17.41 -32.27
N GLU A 670 -74.69 -18.27 -31.52
CA GLU A 670 -75.99 -17.96 -30.90
C GLU A 670 -75.83 -17.50 -29.43
N LYS A 671 -76.20 -16.24 -29.14
CA LYS A 671 -76.37 -15.71 -27.76
C LYS A 671 -77.83 -15.83 -27.31
N PHE A 672 -78.08 -16.29 -26.10
CA PHE A 672 -79.41 -16.76 -25.66
C PHE A 672 -80.23 -15.72 -24.86
N GLY A 673 -80.57 -14.60 -25.51
CA GLY A 673 -81.68 -13.69 -25.14
C GLY A 673 -81.43 -12.67 -24.00
N GLY A 674 -81.87 -11.41 -24.12
CA GLY A 674 -82.49 -10.78 -25.31
C GLY A 674 -82.89 -9.30 -25.14
N ASP A 675 -82.72 -8.57 -26.25
CA ASP A 675 -83.41 -7.35 -26.75
C ASP A 675 -83.79 -6.19 -25.79
N GLU A 676 -82.94 -5.15 -25.77
CA GLU A 676 -83.16 -3.80 -26.38
C GLU A 676 -84.47 -2.97 -26.16
N PRO A 677 -84.47 -1.62 -26.42
CA PRO A 677 -83.34 -0.66 -26.47
C PRO A 677 -83.63 0.76 -25.86
N ASN A 678 -82.57 1.59 -25.79
CA ASN A 678 -82.55 3.07 -25.61
C ASN A 678 -82.99 3.62 -24.23
N THR A 679 -82.38 4.69 -23.69
CA THR A 679 -81.58 5.77 -24.34
C THR A 679 -80.43 6.21 -23.41
N GLU A 680 -79.52 7.07 -23.91
CA GLU A 680 -78.46 7.79 -23.16
C GLU A 680 -77.28 6.93 -22.69
N ALA A 681 -76.27 6.78 -23.57
CA ALA A 681 -75.03 6.01 -23.33
C ALA A 681 -73.76 6.84 -23.62
N GLU A 682 -73.73 8.09 -23.17
CA GLU A 682 -72.53 8.94 -23.17
C GLU A 682 -71.89 9.07 -21.77
N ALA A 683 -72.46 8.42 -20.75
CA ALA A 683 -72.01 8.48 -19.35
C ALA A 683 -71.23 7.24 -18.86
N GLU A 684 -71.27 6.11 -19.56
CA GLU A 684 -70.55 4.88 -19.17
C GLU A 684 -69.08 4.85 -19.65
N ALA A 685 -68.70 5.74 -20.57
CA ALA A 685 -67.32 5.84 -21.07
C ALA A 685 -66.36 6.33 -19.98
N ASP A 686 -66.72 7.42 -19.29
CA ASP A 686 -65.90 8.04 -18.25
C ASP A 686 -65.65 7.09 -17.06
N ASP A 687 -66.63 6.27 -16.67
CA ASP A 687 -66.47 5.37 -15.52
C ASP A 687 -65.56 4.17 -15.85
N ILE A 688 -65.63 3.64 -17.09
CA ILE A 688 -64.70 2.60 -17.56
C ILE A 688 -63.28 3.16 -17.76
N GLU A 689 -63.14 4.39 -18.25
CA GLU A 689 -61.84 5.04 -18.40
C GLU A 689 -61.23 5.38 -17.03
N ALA A 690 -62.05 5.86 -16.08
CA ALA A 690 -61.65 6.07 -14.69
C ALA A 690 -61.31 4.75 -13.98
N GLU A 691 -62.01 3.63 -14.26
CA GLU A 691 -61.65 2.32 -13.73
C GLU A 691 -60.34 1.80 -14.33
N ARG A 692 -60.08 2.05 -15.62
CA ARG A 692 -58.77 1.78 -16.24
C ARG A 692 -57.66 2.60 -15.62
N GLU A 693 -57.88 3.89 -15.35
CA GLU A 693 -56.92 4.73 -14.65
C GLU A 693 -56.67 4.24 -13.21
N LYS A 694 -57.72 3.94 -12.45
CA LYS A 694 -57.61 3.37 -11.09
C LYS A 694 -56.82 2.06 -11.13
N ASN A 695 -57.08 1.17 -12.10
CA ASN A 695 -56.34 -0.08 -12.28
C ASN A 695 -54.90 0.12 -12.82
N ALA A 696 -54.62 1.19 -13.58
CA ALA A 696 -53.26 1.55 -14.00
C ALA A 696 -52.45 2.09 -12.82
N LYS A 697 -52.99 3.08 -12.10
CA LYS A 697 -52.42 3.64 -10.86
C LYS A 697 -52.15 2.55 -9.82
N ARG A 698 -53.08 1.59 -9.65
CA ARG A 698 -52.90 0.42 -8.76
C ARG A 698 -51.84 -0.57 -9.25
N LYS A 699 -51.64 -0.72 -10.57
CA LYS A 699 -50.53 -1.51 -11.14
C LYS A 699 -49.19 -0.81 -10.98
N GLU A 700 -49.15 0.51 -11.09
CA GLU A 700 -47.94 1.30 -10.84
C GLU A 700 -47.59 1.37 -9.35
N GLU A 701 -48.59 1.49 -8.46
CA GLU A 701 -48.44 1.31 -7.02
C GLU A 701 -47.87 -0.08 -6.68
N LEU A 702 -48.50 -1.15 -7.18
CA LEU A 702 -48.00 -2.52 -6.98
C LEU A 702 -46.57 -2.71 -7.52
N LYS A 703 -46.24 -2.06 -8.65
CA LYS A 703 -44.90 -2.09 -9.23
C LYS A 703 -43.89 -1.30 -8.39
N LEU A 704 -44.21 -0.08 -7.95
CA LEU A 704 -43.34 0.74 -7.09
C LEU A 704 -43.12 0.07 -5.74
N ARG A 705 -44.18 -0.49 -5.15
CA ARG A 705 -44.11 -1.28 -3.93
C ARG A 705 -43.26 -2.54 -4.13
N PHE A 706 -43.37 -3.22 -5.27
CA PHE A 706 -42.51 -4.36 -5.61
C PHE A 706 -41.04 -3.93 -5.82
N GLU A 707 -40.80 -2.81 -6.50
CA GLU A 707 -39.45 -2.24 -6.71
C GLU A 707 -38.82 -1.69 -5.40
N GLU A 708 -39.63 -1.38 -4.37
CA GLU A 708 -39.14 -1.02 -3.02
C GLU A 708 -38.99 -2.23 -2.08
N GLU A 709 -39.93 -3.19 -2.08
CA GLU A 709 -39.78 -4.46 -1.34
C GLU A 709 -38.63 -5.32 -1.89
N ASP A 710 -38.42 -5.31 -3.22
CA ASP A 710 -37.36 -6.02 -3.95
C ASP A 710 -36.18 -5.09 -4.34
N ARG A 711 -36.03 -3.94 -3.65
CA ARG A 711 -34.92 -2.98 -3.82
C ARG A 711 -33.54 -3.58 -3.51
N GLU A 712 -33.52 -4.69 -2.78
CA GLU A 712 -32.36 -5.54 -2.50
C GLU A 712 -32.41 -6.89 -3.26
N GLY A 713 -33.32 -7.08 -4.23
CA GLY A 713 -33.78 -8.39 -4.75
C GLY A 713 -32.74 -9.33 -5.37
N PHE A 714 -31.53 -8.84 -5.66
CA PHE A 714 -30.39 -9.65 -6.12
C PHE A 714 -29.34 -9.94 -5.03
N MET A 715 -29.54 -9.46 -3.79
CA MET A 715 -28.61 -9.58 -2.66
C MET A 715 -29.30 -9.94 -1.32
N ASN A 716 -30.61 -10.16 -1.31
CA ASN A 716 -31.38 -10.46 -0.11
C ASN A 716 -31.40 -11.98 0.17
N ASP A 717 -30.89 -12.42 1.33
CA ASP A 717 -30.72 -13.85 1.70
C ASP A 717 -31.99 -14.73 1.51
N LYS A 718 -33.19 -14.13 1.52
CA LYS A 718 -34.47 -14.83 1.28
C LYS A 718 -34.71 -15.19 -0.19
N ALA A 719 -34.09 -14.48 -1.14
CA ALA A 719 -34.22 -14.78 -2.57
C ALA A 719 -33.46 -16.08 -2.92
N ASP A 720 -32.24 -16.26 -2.40
CA ASP A 720 -31.47 -17.49 -2.57
C ASP A 720 -32.20 -18.72 -1.99
N ALA A 721 -32.89 -18.56 -0.86
CA ALA A 721 -33.73 -19.61 -0.28
C ALA A 721 -34.93 -20.04 -1.17
N ARG A 722 -35.40 -19.17 -2.09
CA ARG A 722 -36.35 -19.55 -3.16
C ARG A 722 -35.65 -20.12 -4.40
N LYS A 723 -34.37 -19.80 -4.61
CA LYS A 723 -33.57 -20.18 -5.79
C LYS A 723 -32.89 -21.56 -5.67
N GLU A 724 -32.92 -22.20 -4.49
CA GLU A 724 -32.35 -23.55 -4.26
C GLU A 724 -32.91 -24.65 -5.20
N GLY A 725 -34.09 -24.42 -5.80
CA GLY A 725 -34.67 -25.29 -6.84
C GLY A 725 -34.25 -24.98 -8.29
N GLY A 726 -33.53 -23.90 -8.55
CA GLY A 726 -33.42 -23.26 -9.88
C GLY A 726 -32.05 -22.71 -10.23
N GLN A 727 -31.06 -23.60 -10.35
CA GLN A 727 -29.68 -23.36 -10.82
C GLN A 727 -28.97 -22.17 -10.15
N GLU A 728 -28.05 -22.49 -9.23
CA GLU A 728 -26.92 -21.61 -8.92
C GLU A 728 -26.23 -21.21 -10.23
N GLU A 729 -26.33 -19.94 -10.61
CA GLU A 729 -25.41 -19.37 -11.59
C GLU A 729 -24.05 -19.24 -10.90
N GLU A 730 -23.23 -20.30 -11.02
CA GLU A 730 -21.81 -20.27 -10.64
C GLU A 730 -21.15 -19.08 -11.38
N PHE A 731 -21.02 -17.94 -10.69
CA PHE A 731 -20.20 -16.82 -11.15
C PHE A 731 -18.84 -17.37 -11.56
N GLY A 732 -18.47 -17.21 -12.84
CA GLY A 732 -17.23 -17.75 -13.34
C GLY A 732 -16.04 -17.20 -12.55
N GLU A 733 -15.00 -18.02 -12.35
CA GLU A 733 -13.78 -17.57 -11.64
C GLU A 733 -13.14 -16.32 -12.29
N ASP A 734 -13.38 -16.10 -13.59
CA ASP A 734 -13.04 -14.87 -14.30
C ASP A 734 -13.88 -13.66 -13.83
N ASP A 735 -15.20 -13.85 -13.70
CA ASP A 735 -16.17 -12.80 -13.39
C ASP A 735 -15.98 -12.28 -11.96
N TRP A 736 -15.71 -13.16 -10.99
CA TRP A 736 -15.42 -12.74 -9.61
C TRP A 736 -14.23 -11.76 -9.54
N TYR A 737 -13.16 -12.03 -10.28
CA TYR A 737 -11.95 -11.20 -10.25
C TYR A 737 -12.14 -9.82 -10.89
N ASP A 738 -12.90 -9.72 -11.99
CA ASP A 738 -13.19 -8.44 -12.62
C ASP A 738 -14.37 -7.70 -11.93
N ALA A 739 -15.32 -8.41 -11.30
CA ALA A 739 -16.34 -7.82 -10.43
C ALA A 739 -15.74 -7.21 -9.15
N GLN A 740 -14.82 -7.90 -8.48
CA GLN A 740 -14.08 -7.34 -7.33
C GLN A 740 -13.29 -6.08 -7.72
N LYS A 741 -12.71 -6.03 -8.92
CA LYS A 741 -12.12 -4.78 -9.44
C LYS A 741 -13.16 -3.70 -9.74
N ALA A 742 -14.32 -4.07 -10.29
CA ALA A 742 -15.39 -3.12 -10.59
C ALA A 742 -15.91 -2.46 -9.31
N LEU A 743 -16.09 -3.23 -8.23
CA LEU A 743 -16.44 -2.71 -6.90
C LEU A 743 -15.34 -1.76 -6.36
N LEU A 744 -14.08 -2.18 -6.38
CA LEU A 744 -12.95 -1.33 -5.95
C LEU A 744 -12.81 -0.06 -6.79
N LYS A 745 -13.10 -0.12 -8.09
CA LYS A 745 -13.11 1.06 -8.98
C LYS A 745 -14.30 1.96 -8.67
N LYS A 746 -15.51 1.40 -8.51
CA LYS A 746 -16.73 2.15 -8.13
C LYS A 746 -16.49 2.94 -6.85
N GLN A 747 -15.84 2.36 -5.84
CA GLN A 747 -15.47 3.09 -4.62
C GLN A 747 -14.49 4.24 -4.91
N LEU A 748 -13.46 4.03 -5.72
CA LEU A 748 -12.50 5.10 -6.08
C LEU A 748 -13.16 6.23 -6.89
N ASP A 749 -14.11 5.89 -7.77
CA ASP A 749 -14.88 6.86 -8.55
C ASP A 749 -15.86 7.65 -7.64
N ILE A 750 -16.50 6.99 -6.66
CA ILE A 750 -17.36 7.63 -5.63
C ILE A 750 -16.55 8.61 -4.77
N ASN A 751 -15.47 8.14 -4.14
CA ASN A 751 -14.60 8.99 -3.31
C ASN A 751 -14.12 10.24 -4.08
N ARG A 752 -13.86 10.10 -5.38
CA ARG A 752 -13.51 11.23 -6.23
C ARG A 752 -14.68 12.20 -6.39
N ALA A 753 -15.88 11.70 -6.74
CA ALA A 753 -17.05 12.54 -6.95
C ALA A 753 -17.42 13.34 -5.70
N GLU A 754 -17.30 12.73 -4.52
CA GLU A 754 -17.48 13.40 -3.22
C GLU A 754 -16.44 14.52 -3.01
N PHE A 755 -15.14 14.24 -3.20
CA PHE A 755 -14.09 15.25 -3.02
C PHE A 755 -14.04 16.32 -4.12
N ASP A 756 -14.57 16.06 -5.32
CA ASP A 756 -14.68 17.04 -6.42
C ASP A 756 -15.88 18.00 -6.22
N GLN A 757 -16.76 17.77 -5.23
CA GLN A 757 -17.85 18.69 -4.82
C GLN A 757 -17.44 19.70 -3.73
N LEU A 758 -16.33 19.47 -3.02
CA LEU A 758 -15.87 20.33 -1.92
C LEU A 758 -15.02 21.51 -2.42
N ASP A 759 -15.09 22.64 -1.71
CA ASP A 759 -14.16 23.76 -1.91
C ASP A 759 -12.71 23.35 -1.62
N GLU A 760 -11.75 24.02 -2.24
CA GLU A 760 -10.35 23.61 -2.15
C GLU A 760 -9.79 23.63 -0.71
N ALA A 761 -10.21 24.56 0.14
CA ALA A 761 -9.69 24.67 1.50
C ALA A 761 -10.21 23.54 2.42
N SER A 762 -11.52 23.25 2.36
CA SER A 762 -12.10 22.09 3.05
C SER A 762 -11.57 20.78 2.47
N ARG A 763 -11.38 20.71 1.15
CA ARG A 763 -10.80 19.54 0.47
C ARG A 763 -9.37 19.27 0.94
N GLN A 764 -8.48 20.26 0.94
CA GLN A 764 -7.12 20.10 1.43
C GLN A 764 -7.08 19.69 2.91
N ARG A 765 -8.06 20.11 3.73
CA ARG A 765 -8.21 19.70 5.14
C ARG A 765 -8.65 18.24 5.31
N VAL A 766 -9.61 17.77 4.51
CA VAL A 766 -10.23 16.43 4.63
C VAL A 766 -9.49 15.36 3.82
N GLU A 767 -9.20 15.64 2.55
CA GLU A 767 -8.51 14.71 1.64
C GLU A 767 -6.98 14.72 1.85
N GLY A 768 -6.43 15.82 2.37
CA GLY A 768 -4.99 16.09 2.40
C GLY A 768 -4.44 16.49 1.03
N HIS A 769 -3.13 16.70 0.96
CA HIS A 769 -2.45 16.92 -0.31
C HIS A 769 -2.36 15.62 -1.10
N LYS A 770 -2.93 15.63 -2.31
CA LYS A 770 -2.95 14.48 -3.22
C LYS A 770 -1.54 13.98 -3.55
N ALA A 771 -1.40 12.67 -3.76
CA ALA A 771 -0.24 12.16 -4.48
C ALA A 771 -0.18 12.78 -5.90
N GLY A 772 1.03 12.97 -6.45
CA GLY A 772 1.23 13.66 -7.73
C GLY A 772 1.62 15.13 -7.60
N THR A 773 1.10 15.81 -6.57
CA THR A 773 1.42 17.21 -6.21
C THR A 773 2.89 17.38 -5.84
N TYR A 774 3.49 18.49 -6.25
CA TYR A 774 4.80 18.94 -5.78
C TYR A 774 4.60 19.79 -4.52
N ALA A 775 5.29 19.48 -3.42
CA ALA A 775 5.01 20.11 -2.13
C ALA A 775 6.29 20.60 -1.42
N ARG A 776 6.15 21.69 -0.65
CA ARG A 776 7.12 22.12 0.37
C ARG A 776 6.69 21.53 1.71
N ILE A 777 7.59 20.79 2.36
CA ILE A 777 7.38 20.17 3.68
C ILE A 777 8.36 20.82 4.66
N VAL A 778 7.84 21.51 5.68
CA VAL A 778 8.66 22.16 6.71
C VAL A 778 8.79 21.25 7.93
N LEU A 779 10.03 21.03 8.38
CA LEU A 779 10.40 20.21 9.52
C LEU A 779 11.13 21.07 10.56
N GLU A 780 10.61 21.09 11.77
CA GLU A 780 11.26 21.68 12.95
C GLU A 780 12.05 20.65 13.75
N ASN A 781 12.90 21.14 14.64
CA ASN A 781 13.68 20.34 15.59
C ASN A 781 14.56 19.26 14.91
N VAL A 782 15.15 19.59 13.76
CA VAL A 782 16.01 18.67 13.01
C VAL A 782 17.47 18.82 13.45
N PRO A 783 18.18 17.73 13.83
CA PRO A 783 19.54 17.84 14.34
C PRO A 783 20.51 18.58 13.42
N CYS A 784 21.30 19.50 13.99
CA CYS A 784 22.21 20.38 13.25
C CYS A 784 23.18 19.61 12.33
N GLU A 785 23.61 18.41 12.73
CA GLU A 785 24.49 17.54 11.96
C GLU A 785 23.88 17.09 10.62
N PHE A 786 22.55 17.08 10.46
CA PHE A 786 21.92 16.75 9.18
C PHE A 786 22.11 17.86 8.14
N SER A 787 21.96 19.13 8.53
CA SER A 787 22.19 20.28 7.64
C SER A 787 23.68 20.47 7.35
N VAL A 788 24.53 20.34 8.37
CA VAL A 788 25.99 20.48 8.21
C VAL A 788 26.56 19.38 7.32
N ASN A 789 26.21 18.11 7.55
CA ASN A 789 26.76 16.97 6.81
C ASN A 789 25.90 16.55 5.59
N PHE A 790 24.94 17.37 5.17
CA PHE A 790 24.10 17.08 4.00
C PHE A 790 24.97 16.83 2.75
N ASN A 791 24.62 15.80 1.97
CA ASN A 791 25.32 15.46 0.74
C ASN A 791 24.32 14.91 -0.30
N PRO A 792 24.16 15.56 -1.47
CA PRO A 792 23.13 15.19 -2.46
C PRO A 792 23.39 13.86 -3.18
N ARG A 793 24.52 13.18 -2.94
CA ARG A 793 24.71 11.77 -3.36
C ARG A 793 23.83 10.79 -2.56
N PHE A 794 23.31 11.18 -1.40
CA PHE A 794 22.45 10.33 -0.58
C PHE A 794 20.98 10.73 -0.73
N PRO A 795 20.06 9.78 -0.99
CA PRO A 795 18.62 10.06 -1.10
C PRO A 795 18.04 10.47 0.25
N VAL A 796 17.38 11.61 0.31
CA VAL A 796 16.50 11.97 1.44
C VAL A 796 15.08 11.50 1.14
N LEU A 797 14.63 10.53 1.91
CA LEU A 797 13.30 9.94 1.84
C LEU A 797 12.50 10.36 3.09
N ILE A 798 11.30 10.86 2.88
CA ILE A 798 10.33 11.18 3.93
C ILE A 798 9.25 10.10 3.86
N GLY A 799 9.09 9.29 4.90
CA GLY A 799 8.02 8.29 5.00
C GLY A 799 7.02 8.67 6.09
N GLY A 800 5.75 8.85 5.74
CA GLY A 800 4.68 9.06 6.72
C GLY A 800 4.49 7.82 7.59
N LEU A 801 4.40 8.04 8.90
CA LEU A 801 4.11 7.02 9.90
C LEU A 801 2.60 6.94 10.12
N THR A 802 2.10 5.75 10.50
CA THR A 802 0.72 5.61 11.00
C THR A 802 0.72 5.61 12.54
N PRO A 803 -0.42 5.91 13.20
CA PRO A 803 -0.52 5.89 14.67
C PRO A 803 -0.24 4.52 15.33
N THR A 804 -0.16 3.45 14.55
CA THR A 804 0.36 2.15 15.04
C THR A 804 1.88 2.09 15.01
N GLU A 805 2.53 2.74 14.04
CA GLU A 805 4.00 2.73 13.91
C GLU A 805 4.73 3.67 14.86
N GLU A 806 4.04 4.63 15.47
CA GLU A 806 4.58 5.45 16.55
C GLU A 806 4.71 4.68 17.88
N ARG A 807 3.90 3.63 18.06
CA ARG A 807 3.85 2.84 19.30
C ARG A 807 4.95 1.79 19.34
N PHE A 808 5.51 1.55 20.52
CA PHE A 808 6.55 0.55 20.76
C PHE A 808 6.03 -0.65 21.56
N GLY A 809 6.56 -1.84 21.27
CA GLY A 809 6.22 -3.07 22.01
C GLY A 809 7.10 -4.24 21.59
N PHE A 810 6.62 -5.47 21.78
CA PHE A 810 7.29 -6.68 21.32
C PHE A 810 6.70 -7.17 19.99
N VAL A 811 7.48 -7.06 18.92
CA VAL A 811 7.10 -7.57 17.60
C VAL A 811 7.45 -9.06 17.53
N GLN A 812 6.46 -9.91 17.28
CA GLN A 812 6.68 -11.31 16.95
C GLN A 812 6.85 -11.47 15.42
N ILE A 813 7.98 -12.01 15.01
CA ILE A 813 8.38 -12.16 13.61
C ILE A 813 8.60 -13.62 13.23
N ARG A 814 8.40 -13.96 11.95
CA ARG A 814 8.81 -15.22 11.32
C ARG A 814 10.11 -14.99 10.55
N ILE A 815 11.24 -15.34 11.16
CA ILE A 815 12.59 -15.05 10.64
C ILE A 815 13.32 -16.30 10.18
N LYS A 816 14.09 -16.18 9.10
CA LYS A 816 14.98 -17.22 8.57
C LYS A 816 16.34 -16.63 8.18
N ARG A 817 17.43 -17.31 8.56
CA ARG A 817 18.78 -17.01 8.11
C ARG A 817 18.84 -17.02 6.57
N HIS A 818 19.47 -16.02 5.96
CA HIS A 818 19.53 -15.93 4.51
C HIS A 818 20.34 -17.10 3.89
N ARG A 819 19.95 -17.54 2.68
CA ARG A 819 20.54 -18.71 1.98
C ARG A 819 22.05 -18.63 1.77
N TRP A 820 22.60 -17.43 1.61
CA TRP A 820 24.04 -17.19 1.36
C TRP A 820 24.81 -16.60 2.54
N HIS A 821 24.13 -16.26 3.65
CA HIS A 821 24.83 -15.74 4.82
C HIS A 821 25.54 -16.87 5.58
N LYS A 822 26.86 -16.77 5.76
CA LYS A 822 27.71 -17.88 6.22
C LYS A 822 27.50 -18.29 7.68
N LYS A 823 27.13 -17.36 8.57
CA LYS A 823 27.02 -17.60 10.03
C LYS A 823 25.57 -17.88 10.44
N ILE A 824 25.36 -18.65 11.51
CA ILE A 824 24.04 -18.74 12.18
C ILE A 824 23.86 -17.56 13.13
N LEU A 825 22.63 -17.06 13.26
CA LEU A 825 22.33 -15.94 14.16
C LEU A 825 22.08 -16.46 15.58
N LYS A 826 22.53 -15.72 16.59
CA LYS A 826 22.49 -16.10 18.01
C LYS A 826 21.49 -15.23 18.77
N THR A 827 20.77 -15.81 19.73
CA THR A 827 19.81 -15.05 20.56
C THR A 827 20.52 -14.04 21.45
N ASN A 828 19.96 -12.84 21.57
CA ASN A 828 20.55 -11.69 22.28
C ASN A 828 21.88 -11.17 21.70
N ASP A 829 22.25 -11.55 20.47
CA ASP A 829 23.21 -10.76 19.70
C ASP A 829 22.46 -9.64 18.96
N PRO A 830 23.06 -8.46 18.81
CA PRO A 830 22.42 -7.35 18.11
C PRO A 830 22.28 -7.65 16.63
N LEU A 831 21.16 -7.18 16.05
CA LEU A 831 20.83 -7.32 14.64
C LEU A 831 20.14 -6.04 14.18
N ILE A 832 20.55 -5.50 13.03
CA ILE A 832 19.90 -4.33 12.43
C ILE A 832 18.74 -4.83 11.58
N PHE A 833 17.54 -4.31 11.84
CA PHE A 833 16.34 -4.53 11.06
C PHE A 833 16.07 -3.32 10.18
N SER A 834 15.66 -3.57 8.94
CA SER A 834 14.89 -2.62 8.15
C SER A 834 13.46 -3.14 8.07
N LEU A 835 12.55 -2.49 8.80
CA LEU A 835 11.14 -2.85 8.91
C LEU A 835 10.32 -1.56 8.74
N GLY A 836 9.41 -1.56 7.76
CA GLY A 836 8.77 -0.34 7.30
C GLY A 836 9.80 0.70 6.84
N TRP A 837 9.55 1.98 7.12
CA TRP A 837 10.51 3.05 6.84
C TRP A 837 11.79 2.91 7.68
N ARG A 838 11.67 2.50 8.94
CA ARG A 838 12.74 2.61 9.93
C ARG A 838 13.87 1.60 9.75
N ARG A 839 15.10 2.05 10.07
CA ARG A 839 16.29 1.21 10.30
C ARG A 839 16.68 1.29 11.77
N PHE A 840 16.74 0.15 12.45
CA PHE A 840 17.10 0.13 13.88
C PHE A 840 17.79 -1.17 14.28
N GLN A 841 18.67 -1.09 15.27
CA GLN A 841 19.31 -2.23 15.90
C GLN A 841 18.53 -2.65 17.15
N THR A 842 18.34 -3.96 17.32
CA THR A 842 17.70 -4.56 18.50
C THR A 842 18.30 -5.95 18.79
N THR A 843 17.93 -6.58 19.90
CA THR A 843 18.45 -7.88 20.35
C THR A 843 17.38 -8.97 20.35
N PRO A 844 17.14 -9.67 19.21
CA PRO A 844 16.07 -10.65 19.10
C PRO A 844 16.32 -11.92 19.93
N ILE A 845 15.24 -12.43 20.53
CA ILE A 845 15.15 -13.79 21.06
C ILE A 845 14.48 -14.69 20.00
N TYR A 846 15.18 -15.73 19.57
CA TYR A 846 14.64 -16.76 18.70
C TYR A 846 13.92 -17.85 19.51
N SER A 847 12.78 -18.30 19.02
CA SER A 847 11.98 -19.37 19.62
C SER A 847 11.33 -20.27 18.56
N ILE A 848 10.75 -21.38 18.99
CA ILE A 848 9.96 -22.28 18.15
C ILE A 848 8.80 -22.86 18.95
N SER A 849 7.64 -23.01 18.32
CA SER A 849 6.47 -23.63 18.94
C SER A 849 6.70 -25.13 19.15
N ASP A 850 6.80 -25.57 20.40
CA ASP A 850 7.01 -26.99 20.75
C ASP A 850 5.68 -27.74 20.57
N SER A 851 5.47 -28.29 19.36
CA SER A 851 4.20 -28.90 18.91
C SER A 851 2.98 -27.99 19.09
N ARG A 852 3.10 -26.69 18.75
CA ARG A 852 2.08 -25.64 18.98
C ARG A 852 1.69 -25.39 20.46
N THR A 853 2.34 -26.03 21.45
CA THR A 853 1.94 -25.90 22.87
C THR A 853 2.59 -24.75 23.66
N ARG A 854 3.75 -24.23 23.21
CA ARG A 854 4.53 -23.18 23.89
C ARG A 854 5.66 -22.65 23.00
N ASN A 855 6.00 -21.38 23.11
CA ASN A 855 7.14 -20.79 22.41
C ASN A 855 8.44 -21.07 23.15
N ARG A 856 9.16 -22.11 22.75
CA ARG A 856 10.42 -22.54 23.37
C ARG A 856 11.58 -21.71 22.83
N MET A 857 12.29 -21.03 23.72
CA MET A 857 13.54 -20.31 23.41
C MET A 857 14.58 -21.24 22.75
N LEU A 858 15.13 -20.82 21.62
CA LEU A 858 16.30 -21.40 20.98
C LEU A 858 17.59 -20.68 21.47
N LYS A 859 18.76 -21.18 21.08
CA LYS A 859 20.05 -20.46 21.26
C LYS A 859 20.53 -19.77 19.99
N TYR A 860 20.11 -20.30 18.84
CA TYR A 860 20.47 -19.88 17.50
C TYR A 860 19.29 -20.06 16.55
N THR A 861 19.26 -19.35 15.43
CA THR A 861 18.41 -19.68 14.29
C THR A 861 18.73 -21.08 13.74
N PRO A 862 17.73 -21.90 13.37
CA PRO A 862 17.97 -23.06 12.51
C PRO A 862 18.61 -22.64 11.18
N GLU A 863 19.40 -23.53 10.57
CA GLU A 863 20.19 -23.18 9.38
C GLU A 863 19.34 -22.93 8.12
N HIS A 864 18.25 -23.67 7.95
CA HIS A 864 17.41 -23.65 6.73
C HIS A 864 15.89 -23.52 6.99
N MET A 865 15.48 -23.59 8.25
CA MET A 865 14.07 -23.52 8.69
C MET A 865 13.73 -22.12 9.20
N HIS A 866 12.47 -21.70 9.05
CA HIS A 866 11.97 -20.51 9.73
C HIS A 866 11.82 -20.77 11.23
N CYS A 867 12.10 -19.76 12.04
CA CYS A 867 11.82 -19.75 13.48
C CYS A 867 11.06 -18.48 13.83
N PHE A 868 10.49 -18.43 15.03
CA PHE A 868 9.95 -17.17 15.55
C PHE A 868 11.10 -16.35 16.12
N GLY A 869 11.07 -15.04 15.90
CA GLY A 869 11.86 -14.07 16.64
C GLY A 869 10.92 -13.17 17.44
N THR A 870 11.42 -12.63 18.53
CA THR A 870 10.75 -11.58 19.29
C THR A 870 11.77 -10.55 19.72
N PHE A 871 11.51 -9.28 19.44
CA PHE A 871 12.38 -8.15 19.77
C PHE A 871 11.54 -6.97 20.26
N TYR A 872 12.17 -5.97 20.87
CA TYR A 872 11.52 -4.71 21.24
C TYR A 872 11.79 -3.62 20.20
N GLY A 873 10.75 -2.93 19.75
CA GLY A 873 10.85 -1.89 18.73
C GLY A 873 9.48 -1.32 18.36
N PRO A 874 9.40 -0.49 17.30
CA PRO A 874 8.14 0.04 16.79
C PRO A 874 7.24 -1.11 16.31
N LEU A 875 5.95 -1.00 16.59
CA LEU A 875 4.93 -1.90 16.06
C LEU A 875 4.72 -1.59 14.57
N VAL A 876 4.43 -2.60 13.76
CA VAL A 876 4.21 -2.46 12.32
C VAL A 876 3.11 -3.45 11.92
N ALA A 877 2.31 -3.11 10.92
CA ALA A 877 1.21 -3.95 10.44
C ALA A 877 1.65 -5.41 10.20
N PRO A 878 0.90 -6.43 10.69
CA PRO A 878 1.19 -7.83 10.42
C PRO A 878 1.33 -8.15 8.93
N ASN A 879 2.02 -9.23 8.61
CA ASN A 879 2.38 -9.64 7.24
C ASN A 879 3.34 -8.69 6.48
N THR A 880 3.81 -7.60 7.10
CA THR A 880 4.89 -6.75 6.53
C THR A 880 6.23 -7.50 6.46
N GLY A 881 6.91 -7.41 5.32
CA GLY A 881 8.23 -8.00 5.08
C GLY A 881 9.38 -7.18 5.66
N PHE A 882 10.50 -7.84 6.00
CA PHE A 882 11.72 -7.16 6.46
C PHE A 882 13.00 -7.89 6.05
N CYS A 883 14.09 -7.13 6.00
CA CYS A 883 15.45 -7.66 5.91
C CYS A 883 16.25 -7.34 7.18
N CYS A 884 17.31 -8.13 7.42
CA CYS A 884 18.21 -7.93 8.55
C CYS A 884 19.68 -7.99 8.13
N VAL A 885 20.52 -7.13 8.71
CA VAL A 885 21.98 -7.13 8.53
C VAL A 885 22.69 -7.18 9.89
N GLN A 886 23.84 -7.86 9.96
CA GLN A 886 24.70 -7.85 11.17
C GLN A 886 25.55 -6.59 11.27
N SER A 887 25.92 -6.00 10.13
CA SER A 887 26.64 -4.73 9.99
C SER A 887 26.30 -4.13 8.63
N LEU A 888 26.41 -2.80 8.52
CA LEU A 888 26.27 -2.05 7.26
C LEU A 888 27.62 -1.86 6.55
N SER A 889 28.71 -1.98 7.30
CA SER A 889 30.11 -1.84 6.86
C SER A 889 30.46 -2.58 5.56
N ASN A 890 31.21 -1.91 4.69
CA ASN A 890 31.75 -2.43 3.43
C ASN A 890 32.99 -3.31 3.68
N LYS A 891 33.70 -3.12 4.80
CA LYS A 891 34.85 -3.93 5.25
C LYS A 891 34.54 -5.44 5.48
N THR A 892 33.31 -5.90 5.24
CA THR A 892 32.88 -7.30 5.38
C THR A 892 32.98 -8.07 4.04
N PRO A 893 33.91 -9.03 3.87
CA PRO A 893 34.15 -9.71 2.59
C PRO A 893 33.15 -10.86 2.31
N GLY A 894 31.86 -10.63 2.51
CA GLY A 894 30.83 -11.65 2.34
C GLY A 894 29.42 -11.17 2.67
N PHE A 895 28.42 -11.93 2.21
CA PHE A 895 27.02 -11.52 2.14
C PHE A 895 26.46 -10.98 3.48
N ARG A 896 26.21 -9.66 3.51
CA ARG A 896 25.87 -8.85 4.69
C ARG A 896 24.43 -9.07 5.15
N ILE A 897 23.50 -9.26 4.21
CA ILE A 897 22.10 -9.58 4.52
C ILE A 897 22.04 -10.95 5.20
N SER A 898 21.72 -10.90 6.49
CA SER A 898 21.92 -11.97 7.45
C SER A 898 20.67 -12.84 7.62
N ALA A 899 19.50 -12.22 7.51
CA ALA A 899 18.20 -12.88 7.54
C ALA A 899 17.14 -12.08 6.77
N THR A 900 16.05 -12.75 6.44
CA THR A 900 14.80 -12.15 5.96
C THR A 900 13.62 -12.73 6.74
N GLY A 901 12.49 -12.03 6.74
CA GLY A 901 11.30 -12.50 7.44
C GLY A 901 10.08 -11.63 7.19
N VAL A 902 9.03 -11.95 7.95
CA VAL A 902 7.71 -11.30 7.89
C VAL A 902 7.17 -11.15 9.32
N VAL A 903 6.52 -10.02 9.63
CA VAL A 903 5.83 -9.79 10.92
C VAL A 903 4.64 -10.75 11.06
N LEU A 904 4.48 -11.38 12.23
CA LEU A 904 3.34 -12.24 12.55
C LEU A 904 2.33 -11.53 13.45
N ASN A 905 2.80 -10.94 14.56
CA ASN A 905 1.95 -10.28 15.54
C ASN A 905 2.70 -9.16 16.28
N VAL A 906 1.94 -8.29 16.95
CA VAL A 906 2.42 -7.15 17.73
C VAL A 906 1.77 -7.15 19.11
N ASP A 907 2.56 -7.38 20.16
CA ASP A 907 2.08 -7.57 21.54
C ASP A 907 2.87 -6.70 22.53
N GLU A 908 2.28 -6.24 23.64
CA GLU A 908 3.03 -5.56 24.71
C GLU A 908 3.78 -6.55 25.63
N SER A 909 3.38 -7.83 25.64
CA SER A 909 4.07 -8.90 26.37
C SER A 909 4.03 -10.23 25.61
N THR A 910 5.06 -11.08 25.77
CA THR A 910 5.17 -12.36 25.04
C THR A 910 5.65 -13.50 25.94
N GLU A 911 4.93 -14.61 25.94
CA GLU A 911 5.34 -15.82 26.67
C GLU A 911 6.41 -16.62 25.92
N ILE A 912 7.68 -16.41 26.25
CA ILE A 912 8.80 -17.23 25.76
C ILE A 912 9.37 -18.05 26.92
N VAL A 913 9.44 -19.37 26.76
CA VAL A 913 9.94 -20.28 27.81
C VAL A 913 11.26 -20.96 27.44
N LYS A 914 12.24 -20.88 28.33
CA LYS A 914 13.49 -21.64 28.24
C LYS A 914 13.36 -22.94 29.03
N LYS A 915 13.78 -24.04 28.39
CA LYS A 915 13.80 -25.37 29.02
C LYS A 915 14.92 -25.44 30.06
N LEU A 916 14.57 -25.62 31.32
CA LEU A 916 15.50 -25.89 32.42
C LEU A 916 15.46 -27.39 32.75
N LYS A 917 16.61 -27.98 33.06
CA LYS A 917 16.70 -29.31 33.65
C LYS A 917 17.32 -29.18 35.03
N LEU A 918 16.60 -29.61 36.06
CA LEU A 918 17.22 -29.92 37.35
C LEU A 918 17.69 -31.37 37.26
N THR A 919 18.94 -31.64 37.63
CA THR A 919 19.58 -32.96 37.51
C THR A 919 20.00 -33.46 38.88
N GLY A 920 19.80 -34.74 39.16
CA GLY A 920 20.24 -35.38 40.40
C GLY A 920 20.60 -36.84 40.18
N HIS A 921 21.22 -37.42 41.20
CA HIS A 921 21.81 -38.76 41.13
C HIS A 921 21.18 -39.67 42.19
N PRO A 922 20.88 -40.95 41.87
CA PRO A 922 20.43 -41.90 42.86
C PRO A 922 21.58 -42.29 43.80
N TYR A 923 21.34 -42.27 45.11
CA TYR A 923 22.31 -42.75 46.11
C TYR A 923 21.88 -44.04 46.82
N LYS A 924 20.58 -44.38 46.77
CA LYS A 924 20.03 -45.65 47.27
C LYS A 924 18.86 -46.08 46.40
N ILE A 925 18.87 -47.33 45.93
CA ILE A 925 17.89 -47.84 44.96
C ILE A 925 17.31 -49.17 45.49
N PHE A 926 15.99 -49.29 45.46
CA PHE A 926 15.25 -50.49 45.88
C PHE A 926 14.76 -51.28 44.64
N LYS A 927 13.46 -51.61 44.55
CA LYS A 927 12.85 -52.14 43.32
C LYS A 927 12.32 -50.98 42.46
N ASN A 928 11.20 -50.37 42.88
CA ASN A 928 10.55 -49.25 42.19
C ASN A 928 10.75 -47.90 42.89
N THR A 929 11.45 -47.85 44.02
CA THR A 929 11.78 -46.61 44.74
C THR A 929 13.27 -46.35 44.72
N ALA A 930 13.64 -45.07 44.72
CA ALA A 930 15.01 -44.62 44.92
C ALA A 930 15.06 -43.34 45.75
N PHE A 931 16.18 -43.12 46.43
CA PHE A 931 16.50 -41.86 47.07
C PHE A 931 17.51 -41.10 46.19
N ILE A 932 17.14 -39.88 45.83
CA ILE A 932 17.88 -39.03 44.88
C ILE A 932 18.54 -37.89 45.65
N LYS A 933 19.76 -37.53 45.24
CA LYS A 933 20.56 -36.42 45.77
C LYS A 933 20.98 -35.42 44.68
N ASP A 934 21.57 -34.31 45.11
CA ASP A 934 22.20 -33.26 44.30
C ASP A 934 21.26 -32.49 43.33
N MET A 935 19.94 -32.68 43.39
CA MET A 935 18.95 -31.95 42.55
C MET A 935 18.42 -30.67 43.20
N PHE A 936 18.31 -30.69 44.53
CA PHE A 936 17.78 -29.63 45.39
C PHE A 936 18.73 -29.44 46.57
N LYS A 937 18.69 -28.27 47.21
CA LYS A 937 19.48 -27.97 48.41
C LYS A 937 18.69 -28.15 49.70
N THR A 938 17.40 -27.83 49.68
CA THR A 938 16.55 -27.77 50.89
C THR A 938 15.33 -28.70 50.81
N SER A 939 14.76 -29.03 51.96
CA SER A 939 13.48 -29.73 52.07
C SER A 939 12.30 -28.89 51.52
N LEU A 940 12.37 -27.57 51.67
CA LEU A 940 11.35 -26.62 51.16
C LEU A 940 11.31 -26.57 49.62
N GLU A 941 12.46 -26.61 48.95
CA GLU A 941 12.53 -26.78 47.49
C GLU A 941 11.83 -28.07 47.05
N ILE A 942 12.09 -29.19 47.74
CA ILE A 942 11.46 -30.48 47.41
C ILE A 942 9.95 -30.43 47.62
N ALA A 943 9.47 -29.81 48.70
CA ALA A 943 8.03 -29.68 48.96
C ALA A 943 7.31 -28.93 47.82
N LYS A 944 7.93 -27.87 47.28
CA LYS A 944 7.43 -27.14 46.10
C LYS A 944 7.39 -27.97 44.81
N PHE A 945 8.19 -29.05 44.74
CA PHE A 945 8.21 -30.00 43.62
C PHE A 945 7.67 -31.40 44.00
N GLU A 946 6.94 -31.53 45.12
CA GLU A 946 6.33 -32.81 45.48
C GLU A 946 5.24 -33.19 44.46
N GLY A 947 5.14 -34.48 44.12
CA GLY A 947 4.30 -34.95 43.03
C GLY A 947 4.81 -34.64 41.61
N ALA A 948 5.89 -33.88 41.44
CA ALA A 948 6.41 -33.52 40.12
C ALA A 948 6.94 -34.75 39.33
N SER A 949 6.78 -34.72 38.01
CA SER A 949 7.25 -35.80 37.12
C SER A 949 8.73 -35.66 36.77
N ILE A 950 9.43 -36.78 36.83
CA ILE A 950 10.88 -36.91 36.59
C ILE A 950 11.15 -38.06 35.62
N ARG A 951 12.34 -38.09 35.01
CA ARG A 951 12.77 -39.18 34.11
C ARG A 951 14.26 -39.45 34.24
N THR A 952 14.70 -40.69 34.06
CA THR A 952 16.13 -40.99 33.89
C THR A 952 16.60 -40.73 32.46
N VAL A 953 17.92 -40.68 32.25
CA VAL A 953 18.52 -40.72 30.90
C VAL A 953 18.21 -42.04 30.19
N SER A 954 18.11 -43.16 30.91
CA SER A 954 17.60 -44.45 30.41
C SER A 954 16.09 -44.46 30.05
N GLY A 955 15.38 -43.35 30.24
CA GLY A 955 14.00 -43.14 29.78
C GLY A 955 12.89 -43.49 30.78
N VAL A 956 13.21 -44.20 31.87
CA VAL A 956 12.27 -44.62 32.93
C VAL A 956 11.60 -43.38 33.55
N ARG A 957 10.26 -43.34 33.58
CA ARG A 957 9.49 -42.25 34.21
C ARG A 957 9.40 -42.47 35.71
N GLY A 958 9.21 -41.38 36.45
CA GLY A 958 8.98 -41.43 37.89
C GLY A 958 8.33 -40.15 38.42
N GLN A 959 8.12 -40.13 39.73
CA GLN A 959 7.50 -39.04 40.48
C GLN A 959 8.25 -38.77 41.77
N ILE A 960 8.41 -37.49 42.13
CA ILE A 960 8.85 -37.07 43.46
C ILE A 960 7.74 -37.38 44.47
N LYS A 961 8.06 -38.04 45.58
CA LYS A 961 7.06 -38.54 46.56
C LYS A 961 7.15 -37.98 47.97
N ARG A 962 8.32 -37.56 48.45
CA ARG A 962 8.52 -36.77 49.69
C ARG A 962 9.97 -36.33 49.83
N ALA A 963 10.23 -35.21 50.49
CA ALA A 963 11.55 -34.90 51.06
C ALA A 963 12.01 -35.98 52.05
N LEU A 964 13.33 -36.16 52.17
CA LEU A 964 13.95 -36.89 53.28
C LEU A 964 14.30 -35.89 54.40
N SER A 965 14.21 -36.33 55.65
CA SER A 965 14.54 -35.49 56.82
C SER A 965 16.04 -35.34 57.05
N LYS A 966 16.84 -36.37 56.72
CA LYS A 966 18.32 -36.31 56.72
C LYS A 966 18.88 -37.20 55.59
N PRO A 967 19.92 -36.77 54.85
CA PRO A 967 20.39 -35.38 54.77
C PRO A 967 19.40 -34.51 53.98
N GLU A 968 19.51 -33.19 54.11
CA GLU A 968 18.68 -32.23 53.38
C GLU A 968 18.98 -32.20 51.88
N GLY A 969 18.06 -31.65 51.07
CA GLY A 969 18.16 -31.63 49.60
C GLY A 969 17.91 -33.00 48.92
N ASN A 970 17.87 -34.09 49.68
CA ASN A 970 17.55 -35.43 49.18
C ASN A 970 16.05 -35.73 49.26
N PHE A 971 15.53 -36.51 48.30
CA PHE A 971 14.12 -36.89 48.24
C PHE A 971 13.90 -38.36 47.87
N ARG A 972 12.74 -38.88 48.28
CA ARG A 972 12.24 -40.19 47.84
C ARG A 972 11.45 -40.03 46.54
N ALA A 973 11.76 -40.88 45.57
CA ALA A 973 11.05 -40.99 44.31
C ALA A 973 10.54 -42.41 44.05
N THR A 974 9.48 -42.52 43.26
CA THR A 974 8.96 -43.77 42.68
C THR A 974 9.15 -43.77 41.16
N PHE A 975 9.59 -44.88 40.59
CA PHE A 975 9.85 -45.10 39.17
C PHE A 975 9.11 -46.34 38.64
N GLU A 976 8.88 -46.39 37.33
CA GLU A 976 8.22 -47.53 36.66
C GLU A 976 8.98 -48.85 36.79
N ASP A 977 10.32 -48.79 36.74
CA ASP A 977 11.22 -49.93 36.89
C ASP A 977 12.50 -49.52 37.63
N LYS A 978 13.34 -50.49 37.97
CA LYS A 978 14.58 -50.30 38.72
C LYS A 978 15.66 -49.57 37.91
N ILE A 979 15.85 -48.30 38.26
CA ILE A 979 16.96 -47.46 37.78
C ILE A 979 18.33 -47.99 38.23
N LEU A 980 19.41 -47.53 37.59
CA LEU A 980 20.80 -47.88 37.93
C LEU A 980 21.50 -46.77 38.74
N MET A 981 22.55 -47.10 39.48
CA MET A 981 23.38 -46.09 40.18
C MET A 981 24.07 -45.11 39.21
N SER A 982 24.24 -45.52 37.95
CA SER A 982 24.79 -44.71 36.86
C SER A 982 23.74 -43.85 36.13
N ASP A 983 22.45 -43.96 36.46
CA ASP A 983 21.43 -43.11 35.85
C ASP A 983 21.51 -41.67 36.38
N ILE A 984 21.34 -40.71 35.47
CA ILE A 984 21.07 -39.32 35.84
C ILE A 984 19.56 -39.12 35.80
N VAL A 985 18.98 -38.72 36.93
CA VAL A 985 17.56 -38.34 37.04
C VAL A 985 17.44 -36.86 36.69
N PHE A 986 16.42 -36.48 35.92
CA PHE A 986 16.13 -35.07 35.65
C PHE A 986 14.64 -34.72 35.70
N LEU A 987 14.37 -33.54 36.23
CA LEU A 987 13.08 -32.84 36.17
C LEU A 987 13.10 -31.89 34.96
N ARG A 988 12.02 -31.85 34.17
CA ARG A 988 11.87 -30.93 33.02
C ARG A 988 11.07 -29.70 33.41
N ALA A 989 11.76 -28.65 33.84
CA ALA A 989 11.15 -27.35 34.14
C ALA A 989 11.12 -26.44 32.89
N TRP A 990 10.27 -25.43 32.94
CA TRP A 990 10.19 -24.35 31.97
C TRP A 990 10.28 -23.03 32.73
N TYR A 991 11.18 -22.15 32.30
CA TYR A 991 11.42 -20.85 32.93
C TYR A 991 11.07 -19.74 31.93
N PRO A 992 10.15 -18.81 32.26
CA PRO A 992 9.79 -17.71 31.38
C PRO A 992 10.96 -16.73 31.23
N ILE A 993 11.15 -16.19 30.02
CA ILE A 993 12.18 -15.20 29.72
C ILE A 993 11.54 -14.05 28.95
N LYS A 994 11.59 -12.86 29.55
CA LYS A 994 11.22 -11.61 28.89
C LYS A 994 12.35 -11.19 27.92
N PRO A 995 12.05 -10.73 26.68
CA PRO A 995 13.04 -10.10 25.82
C PRO A 995 13.58 -8.80 26.42
N ARG A 996 14.72 -8.33 25.91
CA ARG A 996 15.30 -7.05 26.33
C ARG A 996 14.59 -5.89 25.63
N ARG A 997 14.19 -4.87 26.38
CA ARG A 997 13.77 -3.56 25.84
C ARG A 997 15.04 -2.79 25.40
N PHE A 998 15.56 -3.12 24.22
CA PHE A 998 16.69 -2.44 23.58
C PHE A 998 16.33 -2.11 22.12
N TYR A 999 16.50 -0.84 21.77
CA TYR A 999 16.27 -0.26 20.45
C TYR A 999 17.29 0.86 20.27
N ALA A 1000 17.90 0.95 19.10
CA ALA A 1000 18.76 2.06 18.69
C ALA A 1000 18.53 2.35 17.21
N ALA A 1001 18.15 3.58 16.85
CA ALA A 1001 17.99 3.98 15.45
C ALA A 1001 19.33 4.00 14.71
N VAL A 1002 19.32 3.74 13.40
CA VAL A 1002 20.50 3.89 12.55
C VAL A 1002 20.51 5.32 12.00
N THR A 1003 21.37 6.16 12.57
CA THR A 1003 21.48 7.61 12.29
C THR A 1003 22.62 7.95 11.32
N ASN A 1004 22.70 7.18 10.23
CA ASN A 1004 23.82 7.23 9.28
C ASN A 1004 23.89 8.48 8.40
N LEU A 1005 22.92 9.39 8.45
CA LEU A 1005 22.99 10.69 7.77
C LEU A 1005 23.43 11.82 8.70
N LEU A 1006 23.42 11.59 10.03
CA LEU A 1006 23.94 12.54 11.01
C LEU A 1006 25.46 12.42 11.19
N VAL A 1007 25.97 11.17 11.22
CA VAL A 1007 27.38 10.91 11.58
C VAL A 1007 28.26 10.81 10.32
N PRO A 1008 29.17 11.78 10.06
CA PRO A 1008 30.03 11.77 8.89
C PRO A 1008 31.06 10.62 8.94
N PRO A 1009 31.54 10.11 7.80
CA PRO A 1009 32.65 9.17 7.77
C PRO A 1009 33.96 9.87 8.14
N THR A 1010 34.78 9.22 8.96
CA THR A 1010 36.13 9.69 9.30
C THR A 1010 37.06 9.65 8.08
N ALA A 1011 38.27 10.22 8.18
CA ALA A 1011 39.26 10.11 7.11
C ALA A 1011 39.61 8.64 6.78
N GLU A 1012 39.88 7.82 7.80
CA GLU A 1012 40.12 6.38 7.67
C GLU A 1012 38.93 5.63 7.05
N ASP A 1013 37.70 6.02 7.41
CA ASP A 1013 36.49 5.41 6.83
C ASP A 1013 36.30 5.79 5.37
N LYS A 1014 36.60 7.05 4.98
CA LYS A 1014 36.59 7.49 3.57
C LYS A 1014 37.60 6.71 2.73
N GLU A 1015 38.83 6.54 3.23
CA GLU A 1015 39.85 5.71 2.56
C GLU A 1015 39.44 4.23 2.45
N ALA A 1016 38.77 3.70 3.49
CA ALA A 1016 38.23 2.35 3.48
C ALA A 1016 36.90 2.21 2.68
N GLY A 1017 36.45 3.27 2.01
CA GLY A 1017 35.25 3.28 1.17
C GLY A 1017 33.93 3.16 1.96
N GLU A 1018 33.88 3.61 3.22
CA GLU A 1018 32.68 3.59 4.06
C GLU A 1018 32.01 4.98 4.12
N SER A 1019 30.67 4.98 4.05
CA SER A 1019 29.84 6.18 3.89
C SER A 1019 29.43 6.88 5.19
N THR A 1020 29.63 6.22 6.35
CA THR A 1020 29.32 6.76 7.68
C THR A 1020 30.21 6.08 8.72
N SER A 1021 30.50 6.76 9.83
CA SER A 1021 31.18 6.18 10.98
C SER A 1021 30.23 5.67 12.08
N TRP A 1022 28.90 5.58 11.81
CA TRP A 1022 27.88 5.13 12.77
C TRP A 1022 28.22 3.77 13.41
N GLN A 1023 28.31 3.73 14.75
CA GLN A 1023 28.65 2.52 15.50
C GLN A 1023 27.44 1.98 16.30
N GLY A 1024 26.99 0.79 15.96
CA GLY A 1024 26.00 0.04 16.74
C GLY A 1024 26.62 -0.87 17.81
N MET A 1025 25.76 -1.49 18.64
CA MET A 1025 26.15 -2.55 19.56
C MET A 1025 26.86 -3.69 18.79
N ARG A 1026 28.03 -4.09 19.30
CA ARG A 1026 28.92 -5.07 18.63
C ARG A 1026 28.52 -6.52 18.92
N LEU A 1027 28.73 -7.42 17.95
CA LEU A 1027 28.41 -8.85 18.08
C LEU A 1027 29.20 -9.52 19.21
N THR A 1028 28.64 -10.54 19.87
CA THR A 1028 29.28 -11.19 21.03
C THR A 1028 30.54 -12.01 20.68
N GLY A 1029 30.85 -12.18 19.40
CA GLY A 1029 32.15 -12.68 18.93
C GLY A 1029 33.20 -11.58 18.78
N ALA A 1030 32.81 -10.37 18.35
CA ALA A 1030 33.74 -9.24 18.16
C ALA A 1030 34.23 -8.71 19.52
N VAL A 1031 33.30 -8.43 20.44
CA VAL A 1031 33.59 -8.01 21.82
C VAL A 1031 34.51 -8.99 22.56
N ARG A 1032 34.44 -10.29 22.21
CA ARG A 1032 35.34 -11.31 22.77
C ARG A 1032 36.74 -11.29 22.17
N ALA A 1033 36.87 -11.06 20.86
CA ALA A 1033 38.18 -10.97 20.23
C ALA A 1033 38.94 -9.74 20.74
N GLU A 1034 38.27 -8.60 20.78
CA GLU A 1034 38.76 -7.31 21.29
C GLU A 1034 39.21 -7.39 22.77
N LEU A 1035 38.37 -7.94 23.65
CA LEU A 1035 38.70 -8.14 25.06
C LEU A 1035 39.56 -9.40 25.32
N ASN A 1036 40.03 -10.08 24.27
CA ASN A 1036 40.79 -11.35 24.33
C ASN A 1036 40.14 -12.46 25.20
N LEU A 1037 38.81 -12.47 25.29
CA LEU A 1037 38.04 -13.39 26.12
C LEU A 1037 37.71 -14.71 25.37
N PRO A 1038 38.14 -15.88 25.86
CA PRO A 1038 37.89 -17.16 25.19
C PRO A 1038 36.40 -17.53 25.18
N THR A 1039 36.00 -18.33 24.18
CA THR A 1039 34.61 -18.83 24.13
C THR A 1039 34.35 -19.89 25.22
N PRO A 1040 33.26 -19.78 26.00
CA PRO A 1040 33.03 -20.66 27.15
C PRO A 1040 32.62 -22.07 26.70
N SER A 1041 33.51 -23.04 26.89
CA SER A 1041 33.32 -24.45 26.53
C SER A 1041 33.34 -25.36 27.76
N ILE A 1042 32.20 -25.99 28.07
CA ILE A 1042 32.06 -26.89 29.22
C ILE A 1042 32.50 -28.30 28.79
N LYS A 1043 33.61 -28.81 29.37
CA LYS A 1043 34.21 -30.13 29.03
C LYS A 1043 33.25 -31.33 29.13
N ASN A 1044 32.18 -31.20 29.95
CA ASN A 1044 31.13 -32.21 30.14
C ASN A 1044 29.94 -32.07 29.18
N SER A 1045 29.87 -30.98 28.40
CA SER A 1045 28.85 -30.76 27.36
C SER A 1045 29.35 -31.07 25.95
N ALA A 1046 30.66 -31.28 25.77
CA ALA A 1046 31.24 -31.72 24.50
C ALA A 1046 30.91 -33.20 24.24
N TYR A 1047 30.35 -33.49 23.07
CA TYR A 1047 30.11 -34.88 22.64
C TYR A 1047 31.42 -35.64 22.44
N ARG A 1048 31.38 -36.94 22.71
CA ARG A 1048 32.49 -37.89 22.53
C ARG A 1048 31.92 -39.18 21.94
N PRO A 1049 32.70 -39.99 21.19
CA PRO A 1049 32.29 -41.34 20.87
C PRO A 1049 32.06 -42.13 22.17
N VAL A 1050 31.01 -42.96 22.19
CA VAL A 1050 30.66 -43.80 23.34
C VAL A 1050 30.77 -45.25 22.94
N GLU A 1051 31.90 -45.85 23.27
CA GLU A 1051 32.10 -47.30 23.16
C GLU A 1051 31.18 -48.01 24.16
N ARG A 1052 30.55 -49.10 23.72
CA ARG A 1052 29.58 -49.87 24.52
C ARG A 1052 29.98 -51.32 24.55
N GLU A 1053 30.29 -51.81 25.73
CA GLU A 1053 30.56 -53.23 25.97
C GLU A 1053 29.32 -54.10 25.74
N GLU A 1054 29.55 -55.36 25.38
CA GLU A 1054 28.48 -56.35 25.21
C GLU A 1054 27.89 -56.74 26.58
N ARG A 1055 26.74 -56.16 26.92
CA ARG A 1055 26.07 -56.36 28.21
C ARG A 1055 25.56 -57.80 28.38
N LYS A 1056 26.39 -58.66 28.96
CA LYS A 1056 26.05 -60.02 29.38
C LYS A 1056 25.30 -59.99 30.70
N PHE A 1057 24.12 -60.61 30.72
CA PHE A 1057 23.25 -60.70 31.91
C PHE A 1057 23.54 -61.98 32.71
N ASN A 1058 23.33 -61.92 34.02
CA ASN A 1058 23.44 -63.10 34.89
C ASN A 1058 22.35 -64.14 34.54
N PRO A 1059 22.63 -65.45 34.66
CA PRO A 1059 21.65 -66.50 34.42
C PRO A 1059 20.51 -66.48 35.45
N LEU A 1060 19.35 -66.99 35.05
CA LEU A 1060 18.16 -67.05 35.90
C LEU A 1060 18.41 -67.88 37.17
N ARG A 1061 18.29 -67.23 38.34
CA ARG A 1061 18.45 -67.87 39.65
C ARG A 1061 17.10 -68.10 40.31
N VAL A 1062 16.54 -69.31 40.13
CA VAL A 1062 15.28 -69.72 40.76
C VAL A 1062 15.45 -69.86 42.29
N PRO A 1063 14.51 -69.37 43.12
CA PRO A 1063 14.55 -69.58 44.58
C PRO A 1063 14.52 -71.06 44.96
N ARG A 1064 15.28 -71.46 45.99
CA ARG A 1064 15.38 -72.88 46.41
C ARG A 1064 14.05 -73.51 46.86
N LYS A 1065 13.13 -72.72 47.42
CA LYS A 1065 11.77 -73.16 47.80
C LYS A 1065 10.97 -73.56 46.55
N LEU A 1066 10.76 -72.59 45.66
CA LEU A 1066 10.10 -72.80 44.36
C LEU A 1066 10.73 -73.96 43.56
N ALA A 1067 12.07 -74.09 43.54
CA ALA A 1067 12.75 -75.17 42.84
C ALA A 1067 12.47 -76.59 43.39
N ALA A 1068 11.99 -76.70 44.64
CA ALA A 1068 11.51 -77.94 45.24
C ALA A 1068 9.99 -78.13 45.11
N GLU A 1069 9.23 -77.02 45.04
CA GLU A 1069 7.78 -76.99 44.86
C GLU A 1069 7.34 -77.19 43.39
N LEU A 1070 8.24 -77.01 42.42
CA LEU A 1070 7.95 -77.21 40.99
C LEU A 1070 7.50 -78.66 40.69
N PRO A 1071 6.40 -78.86 39.94
CA PRO A 1071 5.97 -80.19 39.48
C PRO A 1071 7.09 -80.93 38.74
N PHE A 1072 7.19 -82.25 38.94
CA PHE A 1072 8.31 -83.09 38.48
C PHE A 1072 8.76 -82.84 37.03
N LYS A 1073 7.83 -82.75 36.08
CA LYS A 1073 8.12 -82.48 34.64
C LYS A 1073 8.77 -81.12 34.37
N SER A 1074 8.68 -80.18 35.30
CA SER A 1074 9.25 -78.82 35.25
C SER A 1074 10.45 -78.62 36.20
N GLN A 1075 10.84 -79.63 36.96
CA GLN A 1075 11.92 -79.53 37.93
C GLN A 1075 13.29 -79.37 37.22
N ILE A 1076 14.10 -78.44 37.70
CA ILE A 1076 15.33 -78.03 37.00
C ILE A 1076 16.48 -78.98 37.37
N ALA A 1077 16.87 -79.83 36.41
CA ALA A 1077 17.95 -80.82 36.55
C ALA A 1077 19.37 -80.21 36.60
N GLN A 1078 19.68 -79.43 37.65
CA GLN A 1078 21.02 -78.88 37.88
C GLN A 1078 21.89 -79.87 38.66
N MET A 1079 22.79 -80.57 37.96
CA MET A 1079 23.83 -81.39 38.58
C MET A 1079 24.82 -80.49 39.37
N LYS A 1080 25.19 -80.93 40.58
CA LYS A 1080 26.23 -80.26 41.39
C LYS A 1080 27.61 -80.59 40.78
N PRO A 1081 28.55 -79.62 40.70
CA PRO A 1081 29.91 -79.91 40.25
C PRO A 1081 30.58 -80.92 41.18
N GLN A 1082 31.26 -81.92 40.59
CA GLN A 1082 31.83 -83.03 41.32
C GLN A 1082 33.11 -82.61 42.07
N LYS A 1083 33.07 -82.65 43.41
CA LYS A 1083 34.18 -82.21 44.28
C LYS A 1083 35.27 -83.25 44.54
N LYS A 1084 35.02 -84.53 44.24
CA LYS A 1084 35.97 -85.64 44.42
C LYS A 1084 36.29 -86.23 43.06
N GLU A 1085 37.57 -86.30 42.72
CA GLU A 1085 38.02 -86.99 41.50
C GLU A 1085 37.62 -88.47 41.53
N THR A 1086 36.99 -88.92 40.45
CA THR A 1086 36.68 -90.33 40.21
C THR A 1086 37.94 -91.13 39.86
N TYR A 1087 37.88 -92.44 40.06
CA TYR A 1087 38.90 -93.36 39.55
C TYR A 1087 39.12 -93.21 38.04
N LEU A 1088 38.07 -92.93 37.25
CA LEU A 1088 38.18 -92.69 35.81
C LEU A 1088 38.93 -91.40 35.46
N GLN A 1089 38.75 -90.32 36.24
CA GLN A 1089 39.53 -89.09 36.08
C GLN A 1089 41.00 -89.30 36.48
N LYS A 1090 41.28 -90.05 37.56
CA LYS A 1090 42.64 -90.39 37.97
C LYS A 1090 43.36 -91.36 37.03
N ARG A 1091 42.62 -92.22 36.33
CA ARG A 1091 43.11 -93.15 35.30
C ARG A 1091 43.25 -92.48 33.92
N ALA A 1092 42.78 -91.25 33.73
CA ALA A 1092 42.85 -90.57 32.44
C ALA A 1092 44.32 -90.25 32.07
N VAL A 1093 44.76 -90.74 30.92
CA VAL A 1093 46.14 -90.56 30.44
C VAL A 1093 46.40 -89.09 30.11
N VAL A 1094 47.53 -88.56 30.59
CA VAL A 1094 47.98 -87.20 30.28
C VAL A 1094 48.52 -87.14 28.85
N LEU A 1095 47.90 -86.30 28.03
CA LEU A 1095 48.13 -86.24 26.58
C LEU A 1095 49.50 -85.64 26.22
N GLY A 1096 50.14 -86.24 25.21
CA GLY A 1096 51.47 -85.85 24.73
C GLY A 1096 51.52 -84.49 24.03
N GLY A 1097 52.74 -84.02 23.75
CA GLY A 1097 52.98 -82.68 23.21
C GLY A 1097 52.27 -82.38 21.89
N GLU A 1098 52.18 -83.36 20.99
CA GLU A 1098 51.55 -83.21 19.67
C GLU A 1098 50.03 -83.27 19.75
N GLU A 1099 49.47 -84.27 20.43
CA GLU A 1099 48.02 -84.37 20.65
C GLU A 1099 47.45 -83.14 21.36
N LYS A 1100 48.19 -82.59 22.33
CA LYS A 1100 47.82 -81.38 23.07
C LYS A 1100 47.83 -80.14 22.15
N LYS A 1101 48.79 -80.04 21.21
CA LYS A 1101 48.79 -79.01 20.15
C LYS A 1101 47.60 -79.21 19.19
N ALA A 1102 47.37 -80.43 18.73
CA ALA A 1102 46.27 -80.77 17.81
C ALA A 1102 44.89 -80.46 18.41
N ARG A 1103 44.62 -80.87 19.66
CA ARG A 1103 43.36 -80.53 20.36
C ARG A 1103 43.22 -79.02 20.61
N ARG A 1104 44.31 -78.30 20.92
CA ARG A 1104 44.29 -76.83 21.04
C ARG A 1104 43.91 -76.17 19.70
N LEU A 1105 44.55 -76.58 18.62
CA LEU A 1105 44.25 -76.09 17.26
C LEU A 1105 42.81 -76.40 16.86
N MET A 1106 42.34 -77.63 17.08
CA MET A 1106 40.97 -78.04 16.77
C MET A 1106 39.93 -77.21 17.56
N ASN A 1107 40.18 -76.96 18.86
CA ASN A 1107 39.32 -76.10 19.67
C ASN A 1107 39.30 -74.65 19.16
N GLN A 1108 40.45 -74.10 18.75
CA GLN A 1108 40.54 -72.75 18.16
C GLN A 1108 39.78 -72.68 16.82
N VAL A 1109 39.96 -73.66 15.94
CA VAL A 1109 39.26 -73.76 14.65
C VAL A 1109 37.74 -73.89 14.86
N MET A 1110 37.29 -74.68 15.83
CA MET A 1110 35.85 -74.81 16.14
C MET A 1110 35.28 -73.53 16.76
N ALA A 1111 36.01 -72.83 17.64
CA ALA A 1111 35.58 -71.55 18.18
C ALA A 1111 35.42 -70.49 17.07
N ILE A 1112 36.43 -70.34 16.20
CA ILE A 1112 36.39 -69.44 15.04
C ILE A 1112 35.26 -69.83 14.07
N ARG A 1113 35.04 -71.13 13.83
CA ARG A 1113 33.93 -71.63 13.00
C ARG A 1113 32.58 -71.23 13.59
N ASN A 1114 32.37 -71.44 14.89
CA ASN A 1114 31.11 -71.12 15.56
C ASN A 1114 30.84 -69.62 15.51
N GLU A 1115 31.81 -68.79 15.93
CA GLU A 1115 31.70 -67.33 15.86
C GLU A 1115 31.42 -66.81 14.44
N LYS A 1116 32.09 -67.38 13.43
CA LYS A 1116 31.88 -67.06 12.00
C LYS A 1116 30.49 -67.49 11.49
N VAL A 1117 29.94 -68.59 12.00
CA VAL A 1117 28.58 -69.05 11.69
C VAL A 1117 27.54 -68.15 12.39
N GLU A 1118 27.76 -67.77 13.64
CA GLU A 1118 26.82 -66.90 14.37
C GLU A 1118 26.82 -65.48 13.82
N LYS A 1119 27.98 -64.88 13.54
CA LYS A 1119 28.08 -63.59 12.82
C LYS A 1119 27.43 -63.65 11.44
N ARG A 1120 27.54 -64.78 10.72
CA ARG A 1120 26.85 -65.00 9.43
C ARG A 1120 25.33 -65.10 9.62
N ARG A 1121 24.84 -65.83 10.62
CA ARG A 1121 23.40 -65.96 10.95
C ARG A 1121 22.80 -64.60 11.30
N ALA A 1122 23.42 -63.87 12.24
CA ALA A 1122 22.99 -62.55 12.65
C ALA A 1122 22.94 -61.57 11.47
N LYS A 1123 23.99 -61.50 10.64
CA LYS A 1123 23.99 -60.65 9.43
C LYS A 1123 22.97 -61.09 8.37
N GLN A 1124 22.63 -62.38 8.29
CA GLN A 1124 21.57 -62.86 7.40
C GLN A 1124 20.16 -62.51 7.93
N GLU A 1125 19.97 -62.52 9.25
CA GLU A 1125 18.73 -62.09 9.91
C GLU A 1125 18.55 -60.58 9.79
N GLU A 1126 19.58 -59.79 10.07
CA GLU A 1126 19.67 -58.35 9.81
C GLU A 1126 19.28 -58.03 8.36
N ARG A 1127 19.89 -58.72 7.36
CA ARG A 1127 19.54 -58.56 5.95
C ARG A 1127 18.09 -58.96 5.61
N LYS A 1128 17.48 -59.86 6.39
CA LYS A 1128 16.06 -60.26 6.23
C LYS A 1128 15.08 -59.25 6.86
N GLN A 1129 15.47 -58.47 7.87
CA GLN A 1129 14.58 -57.51 8.53
C GLN A 1129 13.97 -56.44 7.60
N PRO A 1130 14.75 -55.68 6.78
CA PRO A 1130 14.16 -54.69 5.87
C PRO A 1130 13.37 -55.34 4.73
N TYR A 1131 13.70 -56.59 4.36
CA TYR A 1131 12.92 -57.36 3.38
C TYR A 1131 11.56 -57.81 3.94
N LYS A 1132 11.49 -58.22 5.21
CA LYS A 1132 10.22 -58.48 5.91
C LYS A 1132 9.33 -57.24 5.97
N LYS A 1133 9.89 -56.09 6.38
CA LYS A 1133 9.16 -54.82 6.41
C LYS A 1133 8.58 -54.45 5.04
N ARG A 1134 9.36 -54.57 3.97
CA ARG A 1134 8.86 -54.37 2.59
C ARG A 1134 7.78 -55.36 2.17
N ILE A 1135 7.78 -56.59 2.67
CA ILE A 1135 6.69 -57.55 2.45
C ILE A 1135 5.43 -57.14 3.22
N GLU A 1136 5.59 -56.65 4.45
CA GLU A 1136 4.50 -56.15 5.29
C GLU A 1136 3.86 -54.89 4.67
N GLU A 1137 4.68 -53.90 4.27
CA GLU A 1137 4.29 -52.70 3.50
C GLU A 1137 3.57 -53.05 2.18
N ASN A 1138 4.11 -53.99 1.40
CA ASN A 1138 3.49 -54.43 0.14
C ASN A 1138 2.18 -55.22 0.35
N LYS A 1139 2.05 -55.95 1.47
CA LYS A 1139 0.78 -56.61 1.84
C LYS A 1139 -0.27 -55.58 2.22
N GLU A 1140 0.08 -54.58 3.04
CA GLU A 1140 -0.83 -53.51 3.42
C GLU A 1140 -1.34 -52.74 2.18
N MET A 1141 -0.45 -52.40 1.24
CA MET A 1141 -0.84 -51.80 -0.05
C MET A 1141 -1.73 -52.73 -0.89
N LYS A 1142 -1.47 -54.05 -0.89
CA LYS A 1142 -2.32 -55.03 -1.60
C LYS A 1142 -3.71 -55.15 -0.96
N GLU A 1143 -3.79 -55.21 0.36
CA GLU A 1143 -5.07 -55.25 1.09
C GLU A 1143 -5.86 -53.95 0.94
N ALA A 1144 -5.20 -52.78 0.92
CA ALA A 1144 -5.83 -51.50 0.62
C ALA A 1144 -6.38 -51.46 -0.81
N ARG A 1145 -5.62 -51.97 -1.79
CA ARG A 1145 -6.08 -52.12 -3.18
C ARG A 1145 -7.27 -53.08 -3.29
N GLU A 1146 -7.21 -54.25 -2.67
CA GLU A 1146 -8.30 -55.24 -2.66
C GLU A 1146 -9.57 -54.70 -1.99
N LYS A 1147 -9.43 -53.93 -0.89
CA LYS A 1147 -10.56 -53.21 -0.27
C LYS A 1147 -11.20 -52.22 -1.25
N ARG A 1148 -10.40 -51.43 -1.98
CA ARG A 1148 -10.90 -50.48 -2.98
C ARG A 1148 -11.56 -51.18 -4.18
N GLU A 1149 -10.91 -52.19 -4.75
CA GLU A 1149 -11.46 -52.95 -5.89
C GLU A 1149 -12.74 -53.69 -5.49
N LYS A 1150 -12.82 -54.19 -4.26
CA LYS A 1150 -14.06 -54.75 -3.70
C LYS A 1150 -15.15 -53.68 -3.51
N GLN A 1151 -14.83 -52.50 -2.95
CA GLN A 1151 -15.79 -51.39 -2.83
C GLN A 1151 -16.32 -50.95 -4.19
N GLU A 1152 -15.43 -50.76 -5.17
CA GLU A 1152 -15.80 -50.37 -6.54
C GLU A 1152 -16.67 -51.45 -7.21
N TYR A 1153 -16.33 -52.74 -7.03
CA TYR A 1153 -17.16 -53.86 -7.49
C TYR A 1153 -18.57 -53.80 -6.90
N TRP A 1154 -18.70 -53.68 -5.57
CA TRP A 1154 -20.01 -53.61 -4.91
C TRP A 1154 -20.78 -52.31 -5.20
N GLN A 1155 -20.11 -51.20 -5.51
CA GLN A 1155 -20.76 -49.99 -6.01
C GLN A 1155 -21.33 -50.19 -7.43
N ARG A 1156 -20.55 -50.78 -8.35
CA ARG A 1156 -21.02 -51.12 -9.70
C ARG A 1156 -22.14 -52.16 -9.65
N GLU A 1157 -22.03 -53.16 -8.78
CA GLU A 1157 -23.05 -54.20 -8.61
C GLU A 1157 -24.31 -53.65 -7.94
N GLY A 1158 -24.19 -52.78 -6.92
CA GLY A 1158 -25.31 -52.09 -6.30
C GLY A 1158 -26.10 -51.25 -7.31
N LYS A 1159 -25.41 -50.46 -8.14
CA LYS A 1159 -26.05 -49.71 -9.24
C LYS A 1159 -26.73 -50.62 -10.26
N LYS A 1160 -26.13 -51.78 -10.60
CA LYS A 1160 -26.78 -52.79 -11.47
C LYS A 1160 -28.03 -53.41 -10.83
N ARG A 1161 -27.96 -53.81 -9.56
CA ARG A 1161 -29.08 -54.42 -8.83
C ARG A 1161 -30.24 -53.44 -8.64
N HIS A 1162 -29.97 -52.16 -8.38
CA HIS A 1162 -30.99 -51.10 -8.36
C HIS A 1162 -31.72 -51.03 -9.72
N HIS A 1163 -30.97 -50.91 -10.82
CA HIS A 1163 -31.51 -50.94 -12.19
C HIS A 1163 -32.23 -52.24 -12.60
N GLN A 1164 -32.16 -53.31 -11.80
CA GLN A 1164 -32.97 -54.52 -12.00
C GLN A 1164 -34.18 -54.54 -11.07
N GLY A 1165 -34.13 -53.91 -9.89
CA GLY A 1165 -35.26 -53.78 -8.96
C GLY A 1165 -36.38 -52.89 -9.50
N ASP A 1166 -36.04 -51.77 -10.15
CA ASP A 1166 -37.03 -50.83 -10.70
C ASP A 1166 -37.80 -51.40 -11.92
N GLY A 1167 -37.43 -52.58 -12.42
CA GLY A 1167 -38.03 -53.22 -13.59
C GLY A 1167 -38.96 -54.41 -13.30
N GLU A 1168 -39.02 -54.92 -12.07
CA GLU A 1168 -39.70 -56.19 -11.78
C GLU A 1168 -40.26 -56.25 -10.34
N SER A 1169 -41.52 -56.70 -10.21
CA SER A 1169 -42.22 -57.02 -8.95
C SER A 1169 -42.66 -55.87 -8.01
N GLY A 1170 -43.46 -54.95 -8.54
CA GLY A 1170 -44.46 -54.23 -7.74
C GLY A 1170 -45.58 -55.16 -7.21
N ARG A 1171 -45.27 -56.16 -6.37
CA ARG A 1171 -46.25 -57.02 -5.66
C ARG A 1171 -45.63 -57.91 -4.57
N GLY A 1172 -46.04 -57.67 -3.32
CA GLY A 1172 -46.27 -58.73 -2.33
C GLY A 1172 -45.14 -59.15 -1.36
N GLY A 1173 -45.33 -58.83 -0.08
CA GLY A 1173 -45.24 -59.85 0.98
C GLY A 1173 -43.95 -60.00 1.81
N GLY A 1174 -43.98 -59.48 3.04
CA GLY A 1174 -43.96 -60.39 4.20
C GLY A 1174 -42.65 -60.96 4.74
N GLY A 1175 -41.71 -60.09 5.15
CA GLY A 1175 -41.14 -60.10 6.51
C GLY A 1175 -40.30 -61.27 7.11
N LYS A 1176 -39.72 -60.94 8.27
CA LYS A 1176 -39.00 -61.80 9.26
C LYS A 1176 -37.61 -62.36 8.88
N ARG A 1177 -36.76 -62.37 9.93
CA ARG A 1177 -35.53 -63.17 10.17
C ARG A 1177 -34.26 -62.77 9.39
N ARG A 1178 -33.06 -62.81 10.02
CA ARG A 1178 -32.68 -62.84 11.45
C ARG A 1178 -31.15 -62.68 11.59
N LYS A 1179 -30.72 -62.13 12.75
CA LYS A 1179 -29.35 -62.14 13.31
C LYS A 1179 -28.31 -61.29 12.59
#